data_AF-A0A944KHW7-F1
#
_entry.id   AF-A0A944KHW7-F1
#
_cell.length_a   1.000
_cell.length_b   1.000
_cell.length_c   1.000
_cell.angle_alpha   90.00
_cell.angle_beta   90.00
_cell.angle_gamma   90.00
#
_symmetry.space_group_name_H-M   'P 1'
#
loop_
_entity.id
_entity.type
_entity.pdbx_description
1 polymer ?
#
loop_
_entity_poly.entity_id
_entity_poly.type
_entity_poly.pdbx_seq_one_letter_code
_entity_poly.pdbx_strand_id
1 'polypeptide(L)'
;MTMAGGGARLAEALRVLSACGHDLDADQVLDVLWLARHLPAGPHAPLHSDPPAPQLPPAPLAAPEPDRLAPQPPVPAPDDPDLPDLTAPALYAAARQAPAREVRALRPGQEPRRAMPVRVPEDKALADELELGRALRPLRRRRDSRHRTEVDEERTADELAETRLADVVERPVRERWLNLVLLVDDGLSMLLWHRLGAELRTLLERLGAFATTRVLGLDTRSARQPRLHTRPFSPDSTELPLSTVKDPSGRTLLLVVSDGMGAAWRAGTMHELLAELAARGPVAVLHTLPPDMWDASGITAERWEATTRRIGGASTTWEITDPVLPPGLADFDGVPVPVLEPTPASLREWARLLASPGTTVALPLLTRPSRYDAVAASRDLSSAQHFRDAATPEAYRLAVHLAAVSPVSVPVMRLVQTAVPWPASTSHLAEVFLGGLLRPYPAPVPGPLPAKHRVFDFSEESKAVLLDALPQAELFRTSRRIGRRLEELAGNSPDFPVWLAHPDGSADLLGSHQPFTSVERRLLTRFGVSFGGPRTTPGPERGQSVTDADVWEPLTDDDPRRLGGYELHGRRRGRRSMVYRGVDTRGTEAVLRIPRPDLPAVNARLIEVEAEVLARLQGQYAPTLLDAGLRHSPPWLAMTPVADADGPDAQPPRLGEIFTQALLDGTAPFDILRGLLVGCYLANALALCHVNGLVPADLSADSVFVLRRTVVLGDLSDCVIDGEYLGSGSVPTREDNVRSLGELLQMISSKAGWDMPSRPEGMHLWQGDTWEQLRRLVLRCLDTDPAQRPAASEVAELLARYVARTRLQRGGGPPASLSPNRPARVPLTPPPTAQASQPGQHGGLRLPRFGTARRETETRLQRLRVPLPHSRRLTLIGAYHYSGRATTTMVLGSLLATVRGEPVLALDGAASEGALDAFLTHRNGAVVRDLAALQPTPSYAEIRARTTRLESGLEVVAHRTGHFSPNPAHAQEYARVLAQAAPYYSFVLTDWSPLRLDRSADVVLHHTDQLILCCGTADWFLDAAVRTLEGVREAGRDRLAQEAVVVAAEVDGPSGRRLPADFAHRLRIDPVHVVHVPFDAALQSPGWKLNRLRAATTNAFLQLAELAL
;
A
#
# COMPACT_ATOMS: atom_id res chain seq x y z
N MET A 1 7.50 58.85 7.50
CA MET A 1 6.83 58.73 8.82
C MET A 1 7.37 57.48 9.49
N THR A 2 8.07 57.66 10.60
CA THR A 2 8.67 56.63 11.44
C THR A 2 7.58 55.86 12.18
N MET A 3 7.56 54.52 12.06
CA MET A 3 6.80 53.63 12.95
C MET A 3 7.80 52.79 13.75
N ALA A 4 8.46 53.44 14.71
CA ALA A 4 9.09 52.77 15.84
C ALA A 4 7.96 52.35 16.79
N GLY A 5 7.63 51.06 16.85
CA GLY A 5 6.56 50.57 17.74
C GLY A 5 6.23 49.08 17.67
N GLY A 6 6.71 48.34 16.66
CA GLY A 6 6.42 46.90 16.52
C GLY A 6 7.09 46.03 17.59
N GLY A 7 8.37 46.27 17.88
CA GLY A 7 9.16 45.45 18.81
C GLY A 7 8.70 45.54 20.27
N ALA A 8 8.27 46.72 20.72
CA ALA A 8 7.81 46.91 22.09
C ALA A 8 6.49 46.18 22.38
N ARG A 9 5.57 46.15 21.40
CA ARG A 9 4.28 45.43 21.52
C ARG A 9 4.45 43.92 21.48
N LEU A 10 5.40 43.43 20.70
CA LEU A 10 5.73 42.00 20.66
C LEU A 10 6.36 41.54 21.99
N ALA A 11 7.29 42.33 22.55
CA ALA A 11 7.88 42.04 23.85
C ALA A 11 6.83 42.02 24.97
N GLU A 12 5.84 42.91 24.92
CA GLU A 12 4.75 42.93 25.89
C GLU A 12 3.82 41.70 25.77
N ALA A 13 3.50 41.28 24.54
CA ALA A 13 2.69 40.07 24.30
C ALA A 13 3.39 38.79 24.78
N LEU A 14 4.68 38.63 24.50
CA LEU A 14 5.47 37.48 24.97
C LEU A 14 5.57 37.44 26.50
N ARG A 15 5.71 38.59 27.15
CA ARG A 15 5.73 38.69 28.61
C ARG A 15 4.41 38.28 29.26
N VAL A 16 3.27 38.63 28.64
CA VAL A 16 1.94 38.23 29.13
C VAL A 16 1.71 36.73 28.96
N LEU A 17 2.10 36.16 27.82
CA LEU A 17 1.95 34.72 27.54
C LEU A 17 2.84 33.86 28.45
N SER A 18 4.07 34.31 28.70
CA SER A 18 4.98 33.69 29.67
C SER A 18 4.40 33.73 31.10
N ALA A 19 3.77 34.83 31.49
CA ALA A 19 3.10 34.95 32.80
C ALA A 19 1.87 34.03 32.93
N CYS A 20 1.29 33.59 31.82
CA CYS A 20 0.21 32.59 31.77
C CYS A 20 0.73 31.13 31.70
N GLY A 21 2.05 30.91 31.80
CA GLY A 21 2.66 29.58 31.82
C GLY A 21 2.93 28.97 30.44
N HIS A 22 2.85 29.76 29.37
CA HIS A 22 3.11 29.31 28.01
C HIS A 22 4.37 30.01 27.46
N ASP A 23 5.45 29.25 27.30
CA ASP A 23 6.69 29.71 26.66
C ASP A 23 6.67 29.26 25.20
N LEU A 24 6.30 30.18 24.30
CA LEU A 24 6.03 29.89 22.90
C LEU A 24 7.24 30.23 22.02
N ASP A 25 7.55 29.34 21.08
CA ASP A 25 8.61 29.57 20.10
C ASP A 25 8.20 30.58 19.01
N ALA A 26 9.16 30.97 18.16
CA ALA A 26 8.94 32.02 17.16
C ALA A 26 7.83 31.68 16.15
N ASP A 27 7.66 30.40 15.80
CA ASP A 27 6.64 29.96 14.84
C ASP A 27 5.26 29.90 15.51
N GLN A 28 5.18 29.44 16.76
CA GLN A 28 3.94 29.47 17.56
C GLN A 28 3.45 30.90 17.82
N VAL A 29 4.37 31.84 18.02
CA VAL A 29 4.04 33.26 18.17
C VAL A 29 3.46 33.82 16.86
N LEU A 30 4.01 33.43 15.71
CA LEU A 30 3.46 33.80 14.40
C LEU A 30 2.07 33.20 14.18
N ASP A 31 1.85 31.94 14.57
CA ASP A 31 0.54 31.28 14.47
C ASP A 31 -0.50 31.92 15.39
N VAL A 32 -0.14 32.30 16.61
CA VAL A 32 -1.03 33.02 17.53
C VAL A 32 -1.38 34.41 17.00
N LEU A 33 -0.41 35.14 16.44
CA LEU A 33 -0.67 36.45 15.82
C LEU A 33 -1.51 36.33 14.54
N TRP A 34 -1.31 35.25 13.78
CA TRP A 34 -2.12 34.93 12.62
C TRP A 34 -3.56 34.58 13.03
N LEU A 35 -3.76 33.72 14.04
CA LEU A 35 -5.08 33.37 14.58
C LEU A 35 -5.81 34.57 15.18
N ALA A 36 -5.11 35.41 15.96
CA ALA A 36 -5.68 36.62 16.55
C ALA A 36 -6.22 37.61 15.50
N ARG A 37 -5.65 37.60 14.29
CA ARG A 37 -6.12 38.40 13.16
C ARG A 37 -7.36 37.81 12.46
N HIS A 38 -7.61 36.52 12.61
CA HIS A 38 -8.71 35.80 11.94
C HIS A 38 -9.86 35.44 12.89
N LEU A 39 -9.68 35.61 14.20
CA LEU A 39 -10.72 35.45 15.21
C LEU A 39 -11.53 36.75 15.38
N PRO A 40 -12.87 36.67 15.53
CA PRO A 40 -13.71 37.85 15.70
C PRO A 40 -13.40 38.55 17.03
N ALA A 41 -13.07 39.85 16.98
CA ALA A 41 -12.88 40.67 18.18
C ALA A 41 -14.22 41.34 18.55
N GLY A 42 -14.83 40.89 19.65
CA GLY A 42 -16.05 41.47 20.18
C GLY A 42 -16.71 40.59 21.26
N PRO A 43 -17.76 41.10 21.93
CA PRO A 43 -18.46 40.41 23.03
C PRO A 43 -19.23 39.14 22.61
N HIS A 44 -19.14 38.74 21.33
CA HIS A 44 -19.69 37.50 20.79
C HIS A 44 -18.63 36.50 20.34
N ALA A 45 -17.35 36.76 20.65
CA ALA A 45 -16.28 35.77 20.46
C ALA A 45 -16.48 34.59 21.44
N PRO A 46 -16.24 33.34 21.01
CA PRO A 46 -16.49 32.15 21.84
C PRO A 46 -15.66 32.10 23.13
N LEU A 47 -14.59 32.90 23.23
CA LEU A 47 -13.74 33.05 24.41
C LEU A 47 -14.29 34.03 25.47
N HIS A 48 -15.42 34.69 25.22
CA HIS A 48 -16.06 35.62 26.16
C HIS A 48 -17.18 34.98 27.00
N SER A 49 -17.17 33.65 27.13
CA SER A 49 -18.06 32.93 28.03
C SER A 49 -17.46 32.95 29.44
N ASP A 50 -18.14 33.62 30.37
CA ASP A 50 -17.79 33.63 31.79
C ASP A 50 -17.60 32.19 32.30
N PRO A 51 -16.62 31.95 33.20
CA PRO A 51 -16.47 30.64 33.81
C PRO A 51 -17.75 30.28 34.57
N PRO A 52 -18.27 29.05 34.42
CA PRO A 52 -19.45 28.65 35.17
C PRO A 52 -19.10 28.64 36.66
N ALA A 53 -19.95 29.29 37.47
CA ALA A 53 -19.82 29.31 38.92
C ALA A 53 -19.74 27.86 39.48
N PRO A 54 -18.96 27.62 40.55
CA PRO A 54 -18.82 26.30 41.13
C PRO A 54 -20.19 25.80 41.62
N GLN A 55 -20.70 24.76 40.97
CA GLN A 55 -21.93 24.09 41.37
C GLN A 55 -21.65 23.27 42.63
N LEU A 56 -22.42 23.53 43.70
CA LEU A 56 -22.44 22.68 44.89
C LEU A 56 -22.81 21.22 44.51
N PRO A 57 -22.29 20.23 45.25
CA PRO A 57 -22.64 18.83 45.01
C PRO A 57 -24.14 18.60 45.21
N PRO A 58 -24.80 17.79 44.36
CA PRO A 58 -26.20 17.43 44.58
C PRO A 58 -26.32 16.53 45.80
N ALA A 59 -27.41 16.74 46.55
CA ALA A 59 -27.80 15.89 47.68
C ALA A 59 -28.06 14.44 47.23
N PRO A 60 -27.94 13.44 48.12
CA PRO A 60 -28.10 12.04 47.77
C PRO A 60 -29.56 11.75 47.39
N LEU A 61 -29.79 11.27 46.17
CA LEU A 61 -31.06 10.68 45.77
C LEU A 61 -31.13 9.24 46.27
N ALA A 62 -32.31 8.90 46.80
CA ALA A 62 -32.65 7.65 47.43
C ALA A 62 -32.39 6.41 46.54
N ALA A 63 -32.07 5.30 47.22
CA ALA A 63 -31.77 4.00 46.64
C ALA A 63 -32.89 3.51 45.69
N PRO A 64 -32.55 2.93 44.52
CA PRO A 64 -33.50 2.19 43.72
C PRO A 64 -33.83 0.85 44.38
N GLU A 65 -35.11 0.54 44.46
CA GLU A 65 -35.65 -0.79 44.74
C GLU A 65 -35.11 -1.84 43.76
N PRO A 66 -35.07 -3.13 44.16
CA PRO A 66 -34.47 -4.20 43.37
C PRO A 66 -35.36 -4.56 42.18
N ASP A 67 -35.03 -4.02 41.02
CA ASP A 67 -35.67 -4.37 39.76
C ASP A 67 -35.15 -5.72 39.24
N ARG A 68 -36.08 -6.52 38.71
CA ARG A 68 -35.90 -7.93 38.34
C ARG A 68 -34.73 -8.13 37.35
N LEU A 69 -33.83 -9.04 37.70
CA LEU A 69 -32.78 -9.58 36.85
C LEU A 69 -33.33 -10.00 35.47
N ALA A 70 -32.99 -9.23 34.43
CA ALA A 70 -33.00 -9.73 33.07
C ALA A 70 -31.98 -10.88 32.96
N PRO A 71 -32.29 -11.97 32.24
CA PRO A 71 -31.40 -13.13 32.16
C PRO A 71 -30.09 -12.74 31.46
N GLN A 72 -28.97 -12.89 32.17
CA GLN A 72 -27.64 -12.79 31.59
C GLN A 72 -27.48 -13.84 30.47
N PRO A 73 -26.86 -13.51 29.33
CA PRO A 73 -26.53 -14.52 28.32
C PRO A 73 -25.50 -15.51 28.91
N PRO A 74 -25.68 -16.82 28.73
CA PRO A 74 -24.78 -17.82 29.29
C PRO A 74 -23.37 -17.71 28.69
N VAL A 75 -22.35 -17.87 29.52
CA VAL A 75 -20.95 -18.06 29.09
C VAL A 75 -20.88 -19.31 28.20
N PRO A 76 -20.17 -19.28 27.05
CA PRO A 76 -20.02 -20.46 26.21
C PRO A 76 -19.32 -21.58 26.99
N ALA A 77 -20.05 -22.63 27.34
CA ALA A 77 -19.51 -23.79 28.02
C ALA A 77 -18.50 -24.51 27.10
N PRO A 78 -17.36 -25.00 27.61
CA PRO A 78 -16.38 -25.74 26.83
C PRO A 78 -16.98 -26.94 26.07
N ASP A 79 -18.06 -27.53 26.58
CA ASP A 79 -18.70 -28.72 26.01
C ASP A 79 -19.71 -28.45 24.88
N ASP A 80 -19.79 -27.22 24.37
CA ASP A 80 -20.68 -26.86 23.26
C ASP A 80 -20.16 -27.45 21.92
N PRO A 81 -20.89 -28.39 21.28
CA PRO A 81 -20.43 -29.08 20.07
C PRO A 81 -20.32 -28.17 18.84
N ASP A 82 -20.90 -26.96 18.88
CA ASP A 82 -20.88 -25.99 17.79
C ASP A 82 -19.65 -25.06 17.84
N LEU A 83 -18.71 -25.27 18.78
CA LEU A 83 -17.48 -24.50 18.91
C LEU A 83 -16.33 -25.11 18.07
N PRO A 84 -15.51 -24.27 17.40
CA PRO A 84 -14.40 -24.74 16.59
C PRO A 84 -13.25 -25.27 17.47
N ASP A 85 -12.55 -26.30 16.97
CA ASP A 85 -11.28 -26.74 17.55
C ASP A 85 -10.27 -25.58 17.59
N LEU A 86 -9.81 -25.25 18.79
CA LEU A 86 -8.86 -24.16 19.05
C LEU A 86 -7.42 -24.52 18.66
N THR A 87 -7.11 -25.80 18.43
CA THR A 87 -5.75 -26.32 18.10
C THR A 87 -5.53 -26.58 16.61
N ALA A 88 -6.57 -26.55 15.78
CA ALA A 88 -6.48 -26.84 14.35
C ALA A 88 -5.98 -25.62 13.51
N PRO A 89 -5.05 -25.80 12.55
CA PRO A 89 -4.52 -24.72 11.72
C PRO A 89 -5.59 -24.10 10.80
N ALA A 90 -5.52 -22.79 10.59
CA ALA A 90 -6.49 -22.03 9.80
C ALA A 90 -6.30 -22.28 8.28
N LEU A 91 -7.09 -23.19 7.70
CA LEU A 91 -7.05 -23.51 6.27
C LEU A 91 -7.69 -22.39 5.41
N TYR A 92 -6.87 -21.69 4.61
CA TYR A 92 -7.32 -20.97 3.42
C TYR A 92 -6.30 -21.12 2.26
N ALA A 93 -6.81 -21.60 1.11
CA ALA A 93 -6.26 -21.58 -0.25
C ALA A 93 -5.02 -22.46 -0.59
N ALA A 94 -5.28 -23.65 -1.14
CA ALA A 94 -4.33 -24.43 -1.94
C ALA A 94 -4.57 -24.22 -3.44
N ALA A 95 -3.54 -23.92 -4.23
CA ALA A 95 -3.56 -24.07 -5.69
C ALA A 95 -2.16 -24.32 -6.30
N ARG A 96 -1.93 -25.60 -6.68
CA ARG A 96 -1.21 -26.17 -7.84
C ARG A 96 0.22 -25.71 -8.21
N GLN A 97 1.16 -26.66 -8.08
CA GLN A 97 2.51 -26.66 -8.67
C GLN A 97 2.53 -27.08 -10.15
N ALA A 98 3.54 -26.61 -10.90
CA ALA A 98 3.99 -27.11 -12.21
C ALA A 98 5.54 -27.03 -12.31
N PRO A 99 6.21 -27.77 -13.23
CA PRO A 99 7.38 -28.59 -12.91
C PRO A 99 8.75 -27.90 -13.04
N ALA A 100 9.72 -28.41 -12.27
CA ALA A 100 11.12 -28.01 -12.26
C ALA A 100 11.92 -28.64 -13.42
N ARG A 101 12.96 -27.93 -13.88
CA ARG A 101 13.98 -28.42 -14.82
C ARG A 101 15.36 -28.26 -14.17
N GLU A 102 16.14 -29.33 -14.19
CA GLU A 102 17.44 -29.49 -13.49
C GLU A 102 18.55 -28.56 -13.99
N VAL A 103 19.38 -28.06 -13.07
CA VAL A 103 20.71 -27.48 -13.35
C VAL A 103 21.77 -28.15 -12.46
N ARG A 104 22.91 -28.41 -13.08
CA ARG A 104 24.10 -29.16 -12.63
C ARG A 104 24.74 -28.65 -11.33
N ALA A 105 25.27 -29.60 -10.56
CA ALA A 105 25.85 -29.48 -9.22
C ALA A 105 27.14 -28.64 -9.10
N LEU A 106 27.26 -27.90 -7.98
CA LEU A 106 28.48 -27.26 -7.46
C LEU A 106 28.90 -27.92 -6.13
N ARG A 107 30.20 -27.79 -5.80
CA ARG A 107 30.98 -28.59 -4.82
C ARG A 107 30.53 -28.43 -3.35
N PRO A 108 30.76 -29.45 -2.48
CA PRO A 108 30.26 -29.47 -1.12
C PRO A 108 31.20 -28.72 -0.16
N GLY A 109 30.65 -27.83 0.67
CA GLY A 109 31.40 -27.22 1.76
C GLY A 109 30.84 -25.96 2.41
N GLN A 110 29.84 -25.28 1.84
CA GLN A 110 29.18 -24.14 2.48
C GLN A 110 27.69 -24.15 2.10
N GLU A 111 26.81 -24.22 3.11
CA GLU A 111 25.37 -24.29 2.88
C GLU A 111 24.85 -22.95 2.32
N PRO A 112 24.21 -22.95 1.13
CA PRO A 112 23.60 -21.77 0.57
C PRO A 112 22.38 -21.33 1.39
N ARG A 113 22.26 -20.02 1.64
CA ARG A 113 21.07 -19.43 2.28
C ARG A 113 20.11 -18.94 1.20
N ARG A 114 18.86 -19.37 1.27
CA ARG A 114 17.80 -18.98 0.33
C ARG A 114 17.43 -17.51 0.50
N ALA A 115 17.30 -16.80 -0.61
CA ALA A 115 16.90 -15.41 -0.65
C ALA A 115 15.84 -15.13 -1.72
N MET A 116 14.93 -14.21 -1.42
CA MET A 116 13.83 -13.83 -2.30
C MET A 116 14.14 -12.50 -3.01
N PRO A 117 13.93 -12.41 -4.34
CA PRO A 117 13.96 -11.16 -5.09
C PRO A 117 12.85 -10.17 -4.68
N VAL A 118 13.22 -8.98 -4.18
CA VAL A 118 12.28 -7.87 -3.93
C VAL A 118 12.52 -6.69 -4.88
N ARG A 119 11.45 -6.03 -5.30
CA ARG A 119 11.43 -5.14 -6.47
C ARG A 119 10.97 -3.76 -6.09
N VAL A 120 11.83 -2.78 -6.26
CA VAL A 120 11.53 -1.40 -5.87
C VAL A 120 10.87 -0.65 -7.03
N PRO A 121 9.62 -0.13 -6.89
CA PRO A 121 9.08 0.87 -7.79
C PRO A 121 9.93 2.12 -7.64
N GLU A 122 10.73 2.41 -8.64
CA GLU A 122 11.38 3.70 -8.78
C GLU A 122 10.34 4.72 -9.29
N ASP A 123 10.39 5.95 -8.80
CA ASP A 123 9.62 7.06 -9.37
C ASP A 123 10.13 7.41 -10.78
N LYS A 124 9.30 8.06 -11.60
CA LYS A 124 9.72 8.55 -12.92
C LYS A 124 10.86 9.55 -12.77
N ALA A 125 11.89 9.45 -13.62
CA ALA A 125 13.03 10.36 -13.62
C ALA A 125 12.72 11.65 -14.40
N LEU A 126 11.89 11.56 -15.43
CA LEU A 126 11.34 12.70 -16.16
C LEU A 126 9.99 13.13 -15.58
N ALA A 127 9.96 14.32 -15.00
CA ALA A 127 8.70 15.03 -14.76
C ALA A 127 8.14 15.58 -16.08
N ASP A 128 6.81 15.76 -16.17
CA ASP A 128 6.16 16.50 -17.25
C ASP A 128 6.46 16.03 -18.69
N GLU A 129 6.48 14.71 -18.93
CA GLU A 129 6.71 14.09 -20.26
C GLU A 129 5.89 14.73 -21.40
N LEU A 130 4.65 15.14 -21.10
CA LEU A 130 3.77 15.77 -22.07
C LEU A 130 4.22 17.19 -22.44
N GLU A 131 4.76 17.95 -21.49
CA GLU A 131 5.34 19.27 -21.75
C GLU A 131 6.68 19.17 -22.45
N LEU A 132 7.51 18.19 -22.08
CA LEU A 132 8.76 17.86 -22.79
C LEU A 132 8.48 17.49 -24.26
N GLY A 133 7.47 16.66 -24.52
CA GLY A 133 7.02 16.33 -25.87
C GLY A 133 6.52 17.56 -26.64
N ARG A 134 5.82 18.48 -25.98
CA ARG A 134 5.40 19.77 -26.57
C ARG A 134 6.58 20.69 -26.87
N ALA A 135 7.57 20.74 -25.98
CA ALA A 135 8.78 21.54 -26.13
C ALA A 135 9.60 21.12 -27.37
N LEU A 136 9.69 19.81 -27.62
CA LEU A 136 10.43 19.25 -28.76
C LEU A 136 9.61 19.15 -30.06
N ARG A 137 8.31 19.48 -30.03
CA ARG A 137 7.42 19.46 -31.21
C ARG A 137 7.97 20.23 -32.43
N PRO A 138 8.69 21.37 -32.30
CA PRO A 138 9.27 22.06 -33.45
C PRO A 138 10.20 21.19 -34.30
N LEU A 139 10.84 20.16 -33.72
CA LEU A 139 11.72 19.23 -34.45
C LEU A 139 10.95 18.26 -35.35
N ARG A 140 9.62 18.13 -35.20
CA ARG A 140 8.77 17.20 -35.98
C ARG A 140 8.46 17.76 -37.37
N ARG A 141 9.50 18.01 -38.15
CA ARG A 141 9.44 18.48 -39.54
C ARG A 141 9.66 17.34 -40.53
N ARG A 142 9.10 17.52 -41.74
CA ARG A 142 9.35 16.64 -42.88
C ARG A 142 9.94 17.43 -44.02
N ARG A 143 10.80 16.78 -44.79
CA ARG A 143 11.42 17.32 -46.00
C ARG A 143 11.17 16.39 -47.16
N ASP A 144 11.25 16.93 -48.36
CA ASP A 144 11.19 16.15 -49.59
C ASP A 144 12.46 15.30 -49.71
N SER A 145 12.27 14.00 -49.96
CA SER A 145 13.39 13.10 -50.20
C SER A 145 14.04 13.42 -51.55
N ARG A 146 15.38 13.46 -51.60
CA ARG A 146 16.12 13.73 -52.84
C ARG A 146 16.27 12.52 -53.76
N HIS A 147 15.96 11.33 -53.25
CA HIS A 147 16.24 10.05 -53.92
C HIS A 147 15.03 9.12 -53.95
N ARG A 148 13.93 9.48 -53.29
CA ARG A 148 12.71 8.68 -53.24
C ARG A 148 11.53 9.52 -53.71
N THR A 149 10.91 9.06 -54.77
CA THR A 149 9.65 9.58 -55.29
C THR A 149 8.54 8.56 -55.07
N GLU A 150 7.31 9.04 -54.93
CA GLU A 150 6.08 8.25 -54.93
C GLU A 150 5.14 8.81 -55.99
N VAL A 151 4.23 7.99 -56.49
CA VAL A 151 3.22 8.43 -57.44
C VAL A 151 2.25 9.39 -56.74
N ASP A 152 2.05 10.58 -57.31
CA ASP A 152 1.02 11.51 -56.90
C ASP A 152 -0.28 11.12 -57.59
N GLU A 153 -1.02 10.20 -56.97
CA GLU A 153 -2.22 9.59 -57.57
C GLU A 153 -3.26 10.63 -58.00
N GLU A 154 -3.48 11.65 -57.17
CA GLU A 154 -4.46 12.72 -57.42
C GLU A 154 -4.04 13.58 -58.61
N ARG A 155 -2.77 14.00 -58.65
CA ARG A 155 -2.23 14.80 -59.75
C ARG A 155 -2.10 14.02 -61.05
N THR A 156 -1.76 12.74 -60.96
CA THR A 156 -1.76 11.81 -62.10
C THR A 156 -3.16 11.64 -62.68
N ALA A 157 -4.19 11.55 -61.82
CA ALA A 157 -5.57 11.46 -62.26
C ALA A 157 -6.05 12.76 -62.93
N ASP A 158 -5.70 13.92 -62.36
CA ASP A 158 -6.04 15.23 -62.92
C ASP A 158 -5.36 15.45 -64.28
N GLU A 159 -4.06 15.18 -64.39
CA GLU A 159 -3.29 15.38 -65.63
C GLU A 159 -3.72 14.39 -66.73
N LEU A 160 -4.07 13.15 -66.36
CA LEU A 160 -4.70 12.19 -67.28
C LEU A 160 -6.08 12.68 -67.75
N ALA A 161 -6.89 13.26 -66.86
CA ALA A 161 -8.21 13.77 -67.21
C ALA A 161 -8.13 14.97 -68.17
N GLU A 162 -7.14 15.84 -67.99
CA GLU A 162 -6.93 17.03 -68.82
C GLU A 162 -6.26 16.71 -70.17
N THR A 163 -5.19 15.92 -70.18
CA THR A 163 -4.36 15.68 -71.36
C THR A 163 -4.76 14.44 -72.16
N ARG A 164 -5.51 13.52 -71.53
CA ARG A 164 -5.82 12.16 -72.03
C ARG A 164 -4.60 11.28 -72.30
N LEU A 165 -3.43 11.66 -71.79
CA LEU A 165 -2.21 10.86 -71.83
C LEU A 165 -1.99 10.20 -70.47
N ALA A 166 -1.60 8.93 -70.45
CA ALA A 166 -1.35 8.16 -69.23
C ALA A 166 0.07 8.39 -68.71
N ASP A 167 0.40 9.65 -68.42
CA ASP A 167 1.68 10.03 -67.82
C ASP A 167 1.58 10.03 -66.29
N VAL A 168 2.49 9.31 -65.65
CA VAL A 168 2.54 9.17 -64.19
C VAL A 168 3.26 10.37 -63.59
N VAL A 169 2.57 11.13 -62.75
CA VAL A 169 3.16 12.28 -62.06
C VAL A 169 3.72 11.80 -60.72
N GLU A 170 5.03 11.93 -60.56
CA GLU A 170 5.71 11.58 -59.32
C GLU A 170 5.95 12.80 -58.44
N ARG A 171 5.84 12.62 -57.12
CA ARG A 171 6.24 13.61 -56.12
C ARG A 171 7.28 13.05 -55.16
N PRO A 172 8.17 13.88 -54.59
CA PRO A 172 9.12 13.44 -53.57
C PRO A 172 8.42 12.90 -52.31
N VAL A 173 8.90 11.77 -51.78
CA VAL A 173 8.40 11.24 -50.50
C VAL A 173 8.77 12.19 -49.36
N ARG A 174 7.80 12.54 -48.51
CA ARG A 174 8.02 13.39 -47.32
C ARG A 174 8.64 12.58 -46.18
N GLU A 175 9.97 12.63 -46.06
CA GLU A 175 10.72 11.95 -45.00
C GLU A 175 11.02 12.84 -43.79
N ARG A 176 11.27 12.21 -42.64
CA ARG A 176 11.74 12.92 -41.44
C ARG A 176 13.14 13.49 -41.71
N TRP A 177 13.35 14.74 -41.34
CA TRP A 177 14.52 15.49 -41.78
C TRP A 177 15.82 15.16 -41.01
N LEU A 178 15.71 14.75 -39.74
CA LEU A 178 16.84 14.41 -38.86
C LEU A 178 16.90 12.92 -38.49
N ASN A 179 18.11 12.43 -38.23
CA ASN A 179 18.39 11.22 -37.45
C ASN A 179 18.80 11.61 -36.03
N LEU A 180 18.61 10.74 -35.04
CA LEU A 180 19.03 10.96 -33.67
C LEU A 180 20.06 9.91 -33.25
N VAL A 181 21.20 10.37 -32.74
CA VAL A 181 22.13 9.55 -31.97
C VAL A 181 22.13 10.08 -30.54
N LEU A 182 21.68 9.24 -29.62
CA LEU A 182 21.73 9.49 -28.18
C LEU A 182 22.97 8.81 -27.61
N LEU A 183 23.96 9.60 -27.19
CA LEU A 183 25.14 9.10 -26.48
C LEU A 183 24.87 9.19 -24.98
N VAL A 184 24.97 8.07 -24.27
CA VAL A 184 24.80 8.03 -22.82
C VAL A 184 26.16 7.76 -22.20
N ASP A 185 26.63 8.65 -21.32
CA ASP A 185 27.87 8.43 -20.58
C ASP A 185 27.72 7.21 -19.64
N ASP A 186 28.69 6.29 -19.70
CA ASP A 186 28.73 5.01 -18.98
C ASP A 186 29.57 5.09 -17.69
N GLY A 187 29.86 6.29 -17.20
CA GLY A 187 30.48 6.55 -15.90
C GLY A 187 29.73 5.92 -14.72
N LEU A 188 30.42 5.71 -13.59
CA LEU A 188 29.80 5.10 -12.40
C LEU A 188 28.68 5.96 -11.81
N SER A 189 28.85 7.28 -11.81
CA SER A 189 27.86 8.25 -11.34
C SER A 189 26.62 8.32 -12.24
N MET A 190 26.76 7.95 -13.52
CA MET A 190 25.65 7.85 -14.47
C MET A 190 24.67 6.71 -14.17
N LEU A 191 24.98 5.82 -13.22
CA LEU A 191 24.05 4.80 -12.75
C LEU A 191 22.83 5.40 -12.03
N LEU A 192 22.99 6.53 -11.34
CA LEU A 192 21.87 7.26 -10.73
C LEU A 192 20.87 7.80 -11.77
N TRP A 193 21.35 7.99 -13.00
CA TRP A 193 20.67 8.60 -14.14
C TRP A 193 20.31 7.59 -15.24
N HIS A 194 20.56 6.29 -15.02
CA HIS A 194 20.29 5.23 -16.00
C HIS A 194 18.84 5.26 -16.50
N ARG A 195 17.89 5.48 -15.58
CA ARG A 195 16.45 5.58 -15.90
C ARG A 195 16.11 6.82 -16.72
N LEU A 196 16.72 7.96 -16.42
CA LEU A 196 16.56 9.21 -17.19
C LEU A 196 16.90 8.97 -18.67
N GLY A 197 18.01 8.28 -18.94
CA GLY A 197 18.41 7.92 -20.31
C GLY A 197 17.39 7.02 -21.02
N ALA A 198 16.82 6.04 -20.31
CA ALA A 198 15.81 5.13 -20.87
C ALA A 198 14.45 5.82 -21.13
N GLU A 199 14.00 6.67 -20.21
CA GLU A 199 12.78 7.46 -20.36
C GLU A 199 12.93 8.50 -21.48
N LEU A 200 14.07 9.18 -21.56
CA LEU A 200 14.37 10.13 -22.62
C LEU A 200 14.39 9.47 -24.00
N ARG A 201 15.02 8.29 -24.12
CA ARG A 201 14.96 7.47 -25.34
C ARG A 201 13.51 7.21 -25.74
N THR A 202 12.70 6.72 -24.80
CA THR A 202 11.28 6.38 -25.04
C THR A 202 10.48 7.61 -25.48
N LEU A 203 10.72 8.77 -24.86
CA LEU A 203 10.10 10.04 -25.21
C LEU A 203 10.47 10.46 -26.64
N LEU A 204 11.76 10.42 -26.99
CA LEU A 204 12.26 10.83 -28.31
C LEU A 204 11.80 9.88 -29.43
N GLU A 205 11.67 8.57 -29.15
CA GLU A 205 11.07 7.60 -30.06
C GLU A 205 9.56 7.90 -30.28
N ARG A 206 8.81 8.16 -29.20
CA ARG A 206 7.37 8.52 -29.25
C ARG A 206 7.09 9.85 -29.93
N LEU A 207 8.02 10.82 -29.86
CA LEU A 207 7.89 12.11 -30.53
C LEU A 207 7.76 11.95 -32.05
N GLY A 208 8.36 10.91 -32.63
CA GLY A 208 8.29 10.61 -34.06
C GLY A 208 8.93 11.69 -34.94
N ALA A 209 9.87 12.47 -34.41
CA ALA A 209 10.57 13.53 -35.12
C ALA A 209 11.74 13.02 -35.99
N PHE A 210 12.34 11.89 -35.62
CA PHE A 210 13.59 11.39 -36.22
C PHE A 210 13.35 10.19 -37.14
N ALA A 211 14.05 10.11 -38.28
CA ALA A 211 13.98 9.00 -39.22
C ALA A 211 14.54 7.70 -38.61
N THR A 212 15.70 7.81 -37.94
CA THR A 212 16.30 6.73 -37.17
C THR A 212 16.73 7.25 -35.79
N THR A 213 16.67 6.38 -34.78
CA THR A 213 17.13 6.67 -33.42
C THR A 213 18.09 5.58 -33.00
N ARG A 214 19.31 5.96 -32.63
CA ARG A 214 20.36 5.05 -32.15
C ARG A 214 20.78 5.48 -30.75
N VAL A 215 20.96 4.52 -29.85
CA VAL A 215 21.46 4.77 -28.49
C VAL A 215 22.78 4.03 -28.33
N LEU A 216 23.83 4.75 -27.97
CA LEU A 216 25.18 4.20 -27.81
C LEU A 216 25.73 4.56 -26.42
N GLY A 217 26.57 3.68 -25.88
CA GLY A 217 27.33 3.95 -24.64
C GLY A 217 28.57 4.77 -24.93
N LEU A 218 28.91 5.70 -24.05
CA LEU A 218 30.07 6.55 -24.13
C LEU A 218 30.93 6.35 -22.87
N ASP A 219 32.11 5.77 -23.01
CA ASP A 219 33.06 5.62 -21.91
C ASP A 219 34.01 6.82 -21.84
N THR A 220 33.83 7.64 -20.80
CA THR A 220 34.62 8.85 -20.53
C THR A 220 35.62 8.67 -19.38
N ARG A 221 35.82 7.45 -18.87
CA ARG A 221 36.67 7.17 -17.70
C ARG A 221 38.16 7.39 -17.97
N SER A 222 38.61 7.30 -19.22
CA SER A 222 39.98 7.58 -19.62
C SER A 222 40.16 9.04 -20.02
N ALA A 223 41.20 9.71 -19.50
CA ALA A 223 41.53 11.07 -19.89
C ALA A 223 42.00 11.20 -21.35
N ARG A 224 42.51 10.11 -21.96
CA ARG A 224 43.17 10.15 -23.28
C ARG A 224 42.19 10.24 -24.44
N GLN A 225 41.21 9.34 -24.49
CA GLN A 225 40.21 9.33 -25.57
C GLN A 225 38.92 8.63 -25.10
N PRO A 226 37.75 9.23 -25.36
CA PRO A 226 36.47 8.58 -25.08
C PRO A 226 36.24 7.41 -26.05
N ARG A 227 35.61 6.34 -25.57
CA ARG A 227 35.29 5.15 -26.37
C ARG A 227 33.78 5.00 -26.55
N LEU A 228 33.36 4.44 -27.67
CA LEU A 228 31.95 4.16 -27.94
C LEU A 228 31.65 2.69 -27.81
N HIS A 229 30.48 2.39 -27.27
CA HIS A 229 29.98 1.05 -27.08
C HIS A 229 28.62 0.89 -27.76
N THR A 230 28.35 -0.30 -28.30
CA THR A 230 27.06 -0.61 -28.95
C THR A 230 25.86 -0.46 -28.02
N ARG A 231 26.06 -0.63 -26.70
CA ARG A 231 25.02 -0.47 -25.69
C ARG A 231 25.56 0.27 -24.47
N PRO A 232 24.79 1.20 -23.90
CA PRO A 232 25.19 1.88 -22.69
C PRO A 232 25.23 0.91 -21.50
N PHE A 233 26.08 1.24 -20.54
CA PHE A 233 26.38 0.54 -19.30
C PHE A 233 26.74 -0.94 -19.45
N SER A 234 27.19 -1.34 -20.63
CA SER A 234 27.57 -2.71 -20.97
C SER A 234 29.05 -2.74 -21.37
N PRO A 235 29.98 -2.81 -20.38
CA PRO A 235 31.42 -2.70 -20.66
C PRO A 235 31.94 -3.85 -21.55
N ASP A 236 31.27 -5.00 -21.54
CA ASP A 236 31.60 -6.16 -22.39
C ASP A 236 31.03 -6.04 -23.82
N SER A 237 30.31 -4.97 -24.12
CA SER A 237 29.73 -4.77 -25.44
C SER A 237 30.78 -4.29 -26.44
N THR A 238 30.56 -4.64 -27.72
CA THR A 238 31.49 -4.34 -28.80
C THR A 238 31.81 -2.84 -28.86
N GLU A 239 33.10 -2.51 -28.82
CA GLU A 239 33.62 -1.15 -29.02
C GLU A 239 33.42 -0.73 -30.48
N LEU A 240 32.95 0.51 -30.67
CA LEU A 240 32.69 1.11 -31.97
C LEU A 240 33.69 2.24 -32.25
N PRO A 241 34.10 2.43 -33.50
CA PRO A 241 34.92 3.58 -33.86
C PRO A 241 34.10 4.87 -33.75
N LEU A 242 34.74 5.98 -33.30
CA LEU A 242 34.13 7.31 -33.22
C LEU A 242 33.61 7.83 -34.57
N SER A 243 34.08 7.28 -35.68
CA SER A 243 33.52 7.56 -37.02
C SER A 243 32.05 7.14 -37.17
N THR A 244 31.55 6.23 -36.33
CA THR A 244 30.16 5.74 -36.38
C THR A 244 29.13 6.84 -36.13
N VAL A 245 29.49 7.88 -35.37
CA VAL A 245 28.62 9.03 -35.07
C VAL A 245 28.87 10.22 -35.98
N LYS A 246 29.85 10.12 -36.89
CA LYS A 246 30.16 11.15 -37.87
C LYS A 246 29.29 10.94 -39.12
N ASP A 247 28.28 11.78 -39.27
CA ASP A 247 27.39 11.78 -40.44
C ASP A 247 27.79 12.90 -41.41
N PRO A 248 28.38 12.57 -42.58
CA PRO A 248 28.78 13.58 -43.57
C PRO A 248 27.59 14.31 -44.19
N SER A 249 26.36 13.78 -44.06
CA SER A 249 25.15 14.44 -44.57
C SER A 249 24.66 15.58 -43.67
N GLY A 250 25.21 15.72 -42.45
CA GLY A 250 24.80 16.72 -41.46
C GLY A 250 23.37 16.56 -40.95
N ARG A 251 22.75 15.38 -41.17
CA ARG A 251 21.35 15.10 -40.78
C ARG A 251 21.22 14.49 -39.40
N THR A 252 22.33 14.09 -38.79
CA THR A 252 22.34 13.44 -37.50
C THR A 252 22.44 14.47 -36.40
N LEU A 253 21.40 14.54 -35.58
CA LEU A 253 21.39 15.24 -34.32
C LEU A 253 22.04 14.35 -33.26
N LEU A 254 23.05 14.89 -32.58
CA LEU A 254 23.72 14.22 -31.47
C LEU A 254 23.26 14.84 -30.16
N LEU A 255 22.75 14.00 -29.25
CA LEU A 255 22.43 14.40 -27.89
C LEU A 255 23.27 13.57 -26.93
N VAL A 256 24.16 14.21 -26.17
CA VAL A 256 25.03 13.55 -25.20
C VAL A 256 24.47 13.73 -23.80
N VAL A 257 24.11 12.64 -23.13
CA VAL A 257 23.58 12.65 -21.77
C VAL A 257 24.71 12.31 -20.80
N SER A 258 25.08 13.26 -19.94
CA SER A 258 26.25 13.13 -19.07
C SER A 258 26.09 13.93 -17.77
N ASP A 259 26.75 13.49 -16.71
CA ASP A 259 26.95 14.24 -15.46
C ASP A 259 28.30 15.00 -15.42
N GLY A 260 29.13 14.85 -16.47
CA GLY A 260 30.40 15.54 -16.60
C GLY A 260 31.54 14.96 -15.75
N MET A 261 31.36 13.82 -15.08
CA MET A 261 32.33 13.34 -14.09
C MET A 261 33.44 12.44 -14.65
N GLY A 262 33.35 12.07 -15.93
CA GLY A 262 34.40 11.34 -16.64
C GLY A 262 35.74 12.09 -16.68
N ALA A 263 36.85 11.36 -16.67
CA ALA A 263 38.19 11.94 -16.80
C ALA A 263 38.37 12.66 -18.15
N ALA A 264 37.69 12.23 -19.22
CA ALA A 264 37.71 12.88 -20.53
C ALA A 264 37.08 14.29 -20.53
N TRP A 265 36.08 14.52 -19.68
CA TRP A 265 35.47 15.84 -19.50
C TRP A 265 36.46 16.81 -18.85
N ARG A 266 37.03 16.42 -17.69
CA ARG A 266 38.03 17.22 -16.97
C ARG A 266 39.32 17.46 -17.77
N ALA A 267 39.75 16.46 -18.55
CA ALA A 267 40.94 16.59 -19.40
C ALA A 267 40.71 17.43 -20.67
N GLY A 268 39.47 17.84 -20.95
CA GLY A 268 39.12 18.62 -22.15
C GLY A 268 38.98 17.79 -23.43
N THR A 269 39.35 16.51 -23.44
CA THR A 269 39.29 15.66 -24.65
C THR A 269 37.86 15.44 -25.15
N MET A 270 36.86 15.45 -24.26
CA MET A 270 35.46 15.41 -24.67
C MET A 270 35.00 16.73 -25.33
N HIS A 271 35.52 17.87 -24.90
CA HIS A 271 35.21 19.18 -25.49
C HIS A 271 35.71 19.27 -26.93
N GLU A 272 36.92 18.75 -27.18
CA GLU A 272 37.50 18.67 -28.53
C GLU A 272 36.67 17.77 -29.44
N LEU A 273 36.23 16.60 -28.95
CA LEU A 273 35.37 15.70 -29.71
C LEU A 273 34.01 16.34 -30.04
N LEU A 274 33.36 16.99 -29.07
CA LEU A 274 32.07 17.64 -29.28
C LEU A 274 32.19 18.81 -30.25
N ALA A 275 33.27 19.59 -30.19
CA ALA A 275 33.53 20.65 -31.17
C ALA A 275 33.69 20.09 -32.58
N GLU A 276 34.40 18.96 -32.76
CA GLU A 276 34.54 18.30 -34.07
C GLU A 276 33.18 17.83 -34.63
N LEU A 277 32.32 17.28 -33.77
CA LEU A 277 31.00 16.79 -34.16
C LEU A 277 30.03 17.95 -34.43
N ALA A 278 30.07 18.99 -33.59
CA ALA A 278 29.24 20.20 -33.71
C ALA A 278 29.58 21.02 -34.96
N ALA A 279 30.81 20.91 -35.46
CA ALA A 279 31.20 21.50 -36.75
C ALA A 279 30.51 20.84 -37.96
N ARG A 280 29.89 19.66 -37.80
CA ARG A 280 29.28 18.89 -38.89
C ARG A 280 27.76 18.77 -38.79
N GLY A 281 27.19 18.95 -37.60
CA GLY A 281 25.74 18.84 -37.36
C GLY A 281 25.34 19.37 -35.99
N PRO A 282 24.04 19.33 -35.65
CA PRO A 282 23.54 19.84 -34.39
C PRO A 282 23.92 18.88 -33.25
N VAL A 283 24.67 19.39 -32.28
CA VAL A 283 25.12 18.67 -31.08
C VAL A 283 24.65 19.43 -29.85
N ALA A 284 24.16 18.72 -28.84
CA ALA A 284 23.89 19.27 -27.52
C ALA A 284 24.29 18.28 -26.43
N VAL A 285 24.64 18.81 -25.26
CA VAL A 285 24.88 18.04 -24.04
C VAL A 285 23.68 18.23 -23.13
N LEU A 286 23.04 17.14 -22.72
CA LEU A 286 22.03 17.14 -21.68
C LEU A 286 22.72 16.84 -20.34
N HIS A 287 22.85 17.86 -19.50
CA HIS A 287 23.47 17.75 -18.19
C HIS A 287 22.48 17.12 -17.20
N THR A 288 22.90 16.06 -16.52
CA THR A 288 22.01 15.36 -15.56
C THR A 288 22.00 16.01 -14.18
N LEU A 289 23.11 16.65 -13.77
CA LEU A 289 23.17 17.46 -12.54
C LEU A 289 22.48 18.82 -12.73
N PRO A 290 21.93 19.41 -11.65
CA PRO A 290 21.36 20.75 -11.69
C PRO A 290 22.45 21.84 -11.85
N PRO A 291 22.09 23.05 -12.32
CA PRO A 291 23.05 24.10 -12.70
C PRO A 291 24.02 24.53 -11.60
N ASP A 292 23.57 24.53 -10.35
CA ASP A 292 24.37 24.84 -9.16
C ASP A 292 25.52 23.86 -8.91
N MET A 293 25.48 22.67 -9.52
CA MET A 293 26.51 21.64 -9.41
C MET A 293 27.40 21.53 -10.65
N TRP A 294 27.18 22.33 -11.71
CA TRP A 294 27.94 22.21 -12.95
C TRP A 294 29.42 22.56 -12.77
N ASP A 295 29.73 23.52 -11.91
CA ASP A 295 31.10 23.95 -11.62
C ASP A 295 31.96 22.85 -10.98
N ALA A 296 31.32 21.91 -10.28
CA ALA A 296 31.99 20.74 -9.71
C ALA A 296 32.17 19.58 -10.72
N SER A 297 31.58 19.71 -11.91
CA SER A 297 31.67 18.76 -12.99
C SER A 297 32.77 19.15 -13.99
N GLY A 298 33.08 18.25 -14.93
CA GLY A 298 33.92 18.58 -16.08
C GLY A 298 33.15 19.26 -17.23
N ILE A 299 31.90 19.69 -17.03
CA ILE A 299 31.09 20.40 -18.02
C ILE A 299 30.79 21.79 -17.46
N THR A 300 31.47 22.80 -17.99
CA THR A 300 31.22 24.20 -17.67
C THR A 300 30.46 24.87 -18.81
N ALA A 301 29.51 25.74 -18.50
CA ALA A 301 28.73 26.43 -19.52
C ALA A 301 28.36 27.86 -19.10
N GLU A 302 28.50 28.79 -20.03
CA GLU A 302 28.15 30.20 -19.85
C GLU A 302 26.97 30.56 -20.74
N ARG A 303 26.14 31.53 -20.33
CA ARG A 303 24.97 31.93 -21.12
C ARG A 303 25.36 32.89 -22.24
N TRP A 304 25.00 32.52 -23.45
CA TRP A 304 25.19 33.33 -24.66
C TRP A 304 23.89 33.39 -25.47
N GLU A 305 23.74 34.46 -26.25
CA GLU A 305 22.67 34.52 -27.25
C GLU A 305 23.14 33.83 -28.53
N ALA A 306 22.38 32.85 -28.98
CA ALA A 306 22.64 32.09 -30.19
C ALA A 306 21.56 32.37 -31.23
N THR A 307 21.98 32.72 -32.44
CA THR A 307 21.10 32.90 -33.61
C THR A 307 21.53 31.96 -34.72
N THR A 308 20.63 31.13 -35.24
CA THR A 308 20.92 30.30 -36.42
C THR A 308 20.28 30.85 -37.68
N ARG A 309 21.03 30.84 -38.79
CA ARG A 309 20.51 31.16 -40.12
C ARG A 309 20.14 29.91 -40.93
N ARG A 310 20.46 28.71 -40.41
CA ARG A 310 20.18 27.42 -41.05
C ARG A 310 19.45 26.46 -40.12
N ILE A 311 18.32 25.93 -40.58
CA ILE A 311 17.52 24.95 -39.86
C ILE A 311 18.34 23.66 -39.68
N GLY A 312 18.56 23.23 -38.44
CA GLY A 312 19.32 22.02 -38.08
C GLY A 312 20.73 21.95 -38.65
N GLY A 313 21.34 23.10 -38.96
CA GLY A 313 22.72 23.17 -39.44
C GLY A 313 23.75 22.90 -38.34
N ALA A 314 25.01 22.72 -38.75
CA ALA A 314 26.15 22.67 -37.85
C ALA A 314 26.22 23.91 -36.96
N SER A 315 26.68 23.74 -35.73
CA SER A 315 26.80 24.82 -34.75
C SER A 315 27.76 25.93 -35.19
N THR A 316 28.71 25.63 -36.08
CA THR A 316 29.60 26.62 -36.71
C THR A 316 28.87 27.66 -37.56
N THR A 317 27.59 27.43 -37.88
CA THR A 317 26.76 28.38 -38.64
C THR A 317 25.95 29.32 -37.74
N TRP A 318 26.12 29.23 -36.43
CA TRP A 318 25.44 30.09 -35.46
C TRP A 318 26.23 31.37 -35.24
N GLU A 319 25.49 32.45 -35.05
CA GLU A 319 26.00 33.74 -34.62
C GLU A 319 25.81 33.82 -33.11
N ILE A 320 26.92 33.97 -32.38
CA ILE A 320 26.95 33.97 -30.92
C ILE A 320 27.30 35.38 -30.44
N THR A 321 26.47 35.94 -29.57
CA THR A 321 26.65 37.27 -29.00
C THR A 321 26.49 37.24 -27.49
N ASP A 322 27.22 38.11 -26.80
CA ASP A 322 27.04 38.31 -25.36
C ASP A 322 25.66 38.95 -25.10
N PRO A 323 24.89 38.48 -24.09
CA PRO A 323 23.56 39.00 -23.81
C PRO A 323 23.55 40.43 -23.25
N VAL A 324 24.67 40.94 -22.76
CA VAL A 324 24.77 42.24 -22.06
C VAL A 324 25.75 43.18 -22.77
N LEU A 325 26.86 42.66 -23.28
CA LEU A 325 27.89 43.47 -23.92
C LEU A 325 27.58 43.76 -25.40
N PRO A 326 27.90 44.97 -25.90
CA PRO A 326 27.81 45.29 -27.31
C PRO A 326 28.56 44.28 -28.22
N PRO A 327 28.08 44.04 -29.46
CA PRO A 327 28.72 43.11 -30.39
C PRO A 327 30.21 43.44 -30.61
N GLY A 328 31.08 42.43 -30.51
CA GLY A 328 32.52 42.55 -30.74
C GLY A 328 33.37 42.94 -29.52
N LEU A 329 32.77 43.11 -28.33
CA LEU A 329 33.51 43.30 -27.07
C LEU A 329 33.80 41.99 -26.32
N ALA A 330 32.98 40.96 -26.54
CA ALA A 330 33.18 39.62 -26.04
C ALA A 330 32.85 38.62 -27.16
N ASP A 331 33.84 37.81 -27.54
CA ASP A 331 33.71 36.80 -28.58
C ASP A 331 33.71 35.41 -27.94
N PHE A 332 32.83 34.53 -28.43
CA PHE A 332 32.81 33.13 -28.00
C PHE A 332 33.97 32.35 -28.65
N ASP A 333 34.87 31.79 -27.84
CA ASP A 333 35.99 30.97 -28.33
C ASP A 333 35.56 29.52 -28.59
N GLY A 334 35.41 29.15 -29.87
CA GLY A 334 35.24 27.77 -30.31
C GLY A 334 33.92 27.50 -31.02
N VAL A 335 33.56 26.21 -31.12
CA VAL A 335 32.30 25.78 -31.74
C VAL A 335 31.22 25.69 -30.67
N PRO A 336 30.07 26.38 -30.82
CA PRO A 336 29.08 26.45 -29.76
C PRO A 336 28.36 25.11 -29.58
N VAL A 337 28.40 24.57 -28.35
CA VAL A 337 27.69 23.34 -27.98
C VAL A 337 26.77 23.67 -26.82
N PRO A 338 25.44 23.67 -26.99
CA PRO A 338 24.51 23.90 -25.90
C PRO A 338 24.62 22.85 -24.81
N VAL A 339 24.65 23.31 -23.56
CA VAL A 339 24.45 22.49 -22.36
C VAL A 339 23.03 22.73 -21.87
N LEU A 340 22.23 21.68 -21.87
CA LEU A 340 20.79 21.71 -21.64
C LEU A 340 20.47 20.99 -20.33
N GLU A 341 19.48 21.51 -19.63
CA GLU A 341 18.84 20.80 -18.52
C GLU A 341 17.73 19.88 -19.07
N PRO A 342 17.40 18.77 -18.40
CA PRO A 342 16.28 17.89 -18.75
C PRO A 342 14.92 18.50 -18.40
N THR A 343 14.72 19.79 -18.73
CA THR A 343 13.51 20.55 -18.44
C THR A 343 12.79 21.00 -19.72
N PRO A 344 11.46 21.16 -19.69
CA PRO A 344 10.70 21.64 -20.86
C PRO A 344 11.16 23.01 -21.37
N ALA A 345 11.63 23.90 -20.48
CA ALA A 345 12.09 25.23 -20.85
C ALA A 345 13.38 25.18 -21.68
N SER A 346 14.42 24.51 -21.17
CA SER A 346 15.72 24.40 -21.84
C SER A 346 15.61 23.71 -23.21
N LEU A 347 14.88 22.59 -23.27
CA LEU A 347 14.66 21.85 -24.51
C LEU A 347 13.82 22.61 -25.54
N ARG A 348 12.90 23.48 -25.09
CA ARG A 348 12.06 24.30 -25.97
C ARG A 348 12.89 25.37 -26.68
N GLU A 349 13.74 26.07 -25.96
CA GLU A 349 14.58 27.11 -26.56
C GLU A 349 15.56 26.52 -27.57
N TRP A 350 16.19 25.39 -27.23
CA TRP A 350 17.05 24.67 -28.17
C TRP A 350 16.28 24.12 -29.39
N ALA A 351 15.11 23.51 -29.20
CA ALA A 351 14.30 23.03 -30.32
C ALA A 351 13.81 24.15 -31.24
N ARG A 352 13.50 25.34 -30.68
CA ARG A 352 13.15 26.54 -31.45
C ARG A 352 14.33 27.03 -32.28
N LEU A 353 15.51 27.13 -31.68
CA LEU A 353 16.74 27.50 -32.40
C LEU A 353 16.93 26.58 -33.60
N LEU A 354 16.91 25.26 -33.41
CA LEU A 354 17.15 24.31 -34.49
C LEU A 354 16.07 24.31 -35.58
N ALA A 355 14.81 24.56 -35.22
CA ALA A 355 13.68 24.45 -36.14
C ALA A 355 13.35 25.75 -36.89
N SER A 356 13.77 26.90 -36.39
CA SER A 356 13.34 28.22 -36.89
C SER A 356 14.55 29.07 -37.29
N PRO A 357 14.74 29.35 -38.59
CA PRO A 357 15.83 30.22 -39.04
C PRO A 357 15.57 31.66 -38.60
N GLY A 358 16.62 32.38 -38.21
CA GLY A 358 16.55 33.77 -37.73
C GLY A 358 16.00 33.92 -36.30
N THR A 359 15.83 32.81 -35.56
CA THR A 359 15.45 32.87 -34.14
C THR A 359 16.69 33.03 -33.27
N THR A 360 16.66 34.00 -32.36
CA THR A 360 17.67 34.23 -31.32
C THR A 360 17.16 33.65 -30.01
N VAL A 361 17.99 32.85 -29.34
CA VAL A 361 17.68 32.30 -28.01
C VAL A 361 18.91 32.39 -27.10
N ALA A 362 18.68 32.62 -25.81
CA ALA A 362 19.73 32.52 -24.80
C ALA A 362 19.91 31.06 -24.38
N LEU A 363 21.12 30.50 -24.55
CA LEU A 363 21.44 29.13 -24.18
C LEU A 363 22.77 29.08 -23.40
N PRO A 364 22.92 28.17 -22.42
CA PRO A 364 24.22 27.85 -21.86
C PRO A 364 25.05 27.16 -22.94
N LEU A 365 26.21 27.70 -23.29
CA LEU A 365 27.15 27.13 -24.24
C LEU A 365 28.37 26.59 -23.49
N LEU A 366 28.79 25.39 -23.88
CA LEU A 366 29.93 24.68 -23.32
C LEU A 366 31.21 25.52 -23.46
N THR A 367 31.86 25.78 -22.34
CA THR A 367 33.15 26.47 -22.28
C THR A 367 34.29 25.47 -22.14
N ARG A 368 35.49 25.83 -22.58
CA ARG A 368 36.67 24.97 -22.38
C ARG A 368 37.08 25.03 -20.90
N PRO A 369 37.49 23.90 -20.30
CA PRO A 369 37.99 23.91 -18.94
C PRO A 369 39.28 24.76 -18.86
N SER A 370 39.33 25.69 -17.90
CA SER A 370 40.50 26.51 -17.61
C SER A 370 41.68 25.61 -17.22
N ARG A 371 42.80 25.69 -17.94
CA ARG A 371 44.02 24.90 -17.63
C ARG A 371 44.60 25.16 -16.23
N TYR A 372 44.20 26.26 -15.59
CA TYR A 372 44.63 26.68 -14.25
C TYR A 372 43.66 26.28 -13.13
N ASP A 373 42.43 25.85 -13.45
CA ASP A 373 41.42 25.39 -12.48
C ASP A 373 41.37 23.86 -12.41
N ALA A 374 42.48 23.19 -12.66
CA ALA A 374 42.65 21.81 -12.25
C ALA A 374 42.69 21.77 -10.71
N VAL A 375 41.53 21.97 -10.09
CA VAL A 375 41.29 21.57 -8.70
C VAL A 375 41.76 20.14 -8.63
N ALA A 376 42.82 19.96 -7.84
CA ALA A 376 43.62 18.76 -7.83
C ALA A 376 42.72 17.52 -7.83
N ALA A 377 43.13 16.48 -8.57
CA ALA A 377 42.75 15.13 -8.23
C ALA A 377 43.26 14.86 -6.81
N SER A 378 42.53 15.34 -5.81
CA SER A 378 42.88 15.27 -4.40
C SER A 378 42.80 13.80 -4.04
N ARG A 379 43.98 13.22 -3.86
CA ARG A 379 44.19 11.80 -3.60
C ARG A 379 43.73 11.37 -2.21
N ASP A 380 42.98 12.19 -1.46
CA ASP A 380 42.40 11.82 -0.15
C ASP A 380 41.00 12.43 0.11
N LEU A 381 40.16 12.58 -0.92
CA LEU A 381 38.73 12.93 -0.73
C LEU A 381 37.91 11.85 0.01
N SER A 382 38.51 10.72 0.40
CA SER A 382 37.83 9.66 1.16
C SER A 382 37.56 9.99 2.63
N SER A 383 37.93 11.18 3.09
CA SER A 383 37.64 11.60 4.46
C SER A 383 36.20 12.11 4.57
N ALA A 384 35.40 11.45 5.43
CA ALA A 384 34.05 11.89 5.78
C ALA A 384 34.01 13.34 6.30
N GLN A 385 35.12 13.85 6.85
CA GLN A 385 35.25 15.23 7.29
C GLN A 385 35.30 16.22 6.11
N HIS A 386 36.05 15.92 5.04
CA HIS A 386 36.07 16.77 3.86
C HIS A 386 34.70 16.80 3.16
N PHE A 387 34.00 15.66 3.13
CA PHE A 387 32.63 15.61 2.64
C PHE A 387 31.70 16.44 3.51
N ARG A 388 31.83 16.41 4.85
CA ARG A 388 31.04 17.25 5.77
C ARG A 388 31.21 18.74 5.49
N ASP A 389 32.44 19.16 5.21
CA ASP A 389 32.77 20.58 5.02
C ASP A 389 32.34 21.09 3.63
N ALA A 390 32.22 20.21 2.64
CA ALA A 390 31.85 20.54 1.27
C ALA A 390 30.37 20.27 0.93
N ALA A 391 29.72 19.33 1.63
CA ALA A 391 28.38 18.88 1.28
C ALA A 391 27.27 19.71 1.93
N THR A 392 26.13 19.80 1.25
CA THR A 392 24.89 20.34 1.84
C THR A 392 24.49 19.55 3.09
N PRO A 393 23.90 20.20 4.11
CA PRO A 393 23.46 19.51 5.33
C PRO A 393 22.54 18.32 5.05
N GLU A 394 21.65 18.46 4.05
CA GLU A 394 20.72 17.42 3.61
C GLU A 394 21.45 16.24 2.95
N ALA A 395 22.46 16.49 2.11
CA ALA A 395 23.27 15.43 1.51
C ALA A 395 24.15 14.73 2.57
N TYR A 396 24.71 15.48 3.51
CA TYR A 396 25.46 14.90 4.63
C TYR A 396 24.57 13.96 5.47
N ARG A 397 23.38 14.42 5.88
CA ARG A 397 22.41 13.57 6.60
C ARG A 397 21.97 12.36 5.78
N LEU A 398 21.78 12.52 4.47
CA LEU A 398 21.46 11.40 3.58
C LEU A 398 22.60 10.37 3.52
N ALA A 399 23.86 10.83 3.48
CA ALA A 399 25.03 9.94 3.54
C ALA A 399 25.06 9.12 4.82
N VAL A 400 24.65 9.69 5.96
CA VAL A 400 24.55 8.98 7.25
C VAL A 400 23.51 7.85 7.18
N HIS A 401 22.32 8.11 6.63
CA HIS A 401 21.32 7.05 6.45
C HIS A 401 21.74 5.99 5.41
N LEU A 402 22.44 6.39 4.35
CA LEU A 402 22.98 5.43 3.38
C LEU A 402 24.08 4.55 4.01
N ALA A 403 24.94 5.13 4.84
CA ALA A 403 25.98 4.41 5.57
C ALA A 403 25.37 3.38 6.54
N ALA A 404 24.27 3.72 7.21
CA ALA A 404 23.57 2.81 8.13
C ALA A 404 22.99 1.55 7.44
N VAL A 405 22.67 1.62 6.15
CA VAL A 405 22.06 0.52 5.38
C VAL A 405 23.01 -0.05 4.33
N SER A 406 24.28 0.37 4.33
CA SER A 406 25.31 -0.09 3.40
C SER A 406 25.77 -1.53 3.68
N PRO A 407 26.14 -2.33 2.66
CA PRO A 407 26.30 -1.96 1.25
C PRO A 407 24.96 -1.80 0.50
N VAL A 408 24.84 -0.79 -0.38
CA VAL A 408 23.60 -0.38 -1.07
C VAL A 408 23.72 -0.39 -2.60
N SER A 409 22.63 -0.71 -3.31
CA SER A 409 22.51 -0.51 -4.77
C SER A 409 21.74 0.78 -5.08
N VAL A 410 21.74 1.24 -6.34
CA VAL A 410 21.03 2.48 -6.73
C VAL A 410 19.53 2.45 -6.37
N PRO A 411 18.76 1.37 -6.63
CA PRO A 411 17.37 1.30 -6.19
C PRO A 411 17.20 1.41 -4.67
N VAL A 412 18.13 0.86 -3.89
CA VAL A 412 18.10 0.97 -2.42
C VAL A 412 18.46 2.39 -1.97
N MET A 413 19.41 3.05 -2.63
CA MET A 413 19.70 4.45 -2.39
C MET A 413 18.46 5.34 -2.60
N ARG A 414 17.67 5.05 -3.65
CA ARG A 414 16.39 5.71 -3.91
C ARG A 414 15.35 5.43 -2.83
N LEU A 415 15.27 4.19 -2.32
CA LEU A 415 14.42 3.88 -1.17
C LEU A 415 14.80 4.70 0.06
N VAL A 416 16.09 4.76 0.40
CA VAL A 416 16.59 5.55 1.52
C VAL A 416 16.24 7.03 1.32
N GLN A 417 16.45 7.57 0.12
CA GLN A 417 16.07 8.94 -0.25
C GLN A 417 14.56 9.21 -0.02
N THR A 418 13.67 8.25 -0.31
CA THR A 418 12.22 8.43 -0.05
C THR A 418 11.80 8.16 1.40
N ALA A 419 12.63 7.45 2.17
CA ALA A 419 12.31 7.03 3.53
C ALA A 419 12.72 8.05 4.59
N VAL A 420 13.65 8.95 4.28
CA VAL A 420 14.05 10.02 5.22
C VAL A 420 12.89 10.98 5.54
N PRO A 421 12.90 11.65 6.70
CA PRO A 421 11.78 12.49 7.15
C PRO A 421 11.70 13.87 6.46
N TRP A 422 12.67 14.22 5.60
CA TRP A 422 12.71 15.49 4.86
C TRP A 422 12.61 15.25 3.34
N PRO A 423 12.26 16.26 2.52
CA PRO A 423 12.20 16.11 1.07
C PRO A 423 13.61 16.00 0.46
N ALA A 424 14.19 14.79 0.42
CA ALA A 424 15.48 14.56 -0.21
C ALA A 424 15.35 14.49 -1.73
N SER A 425 16.06 15.38 -2.44
CA SER A 425 16.10 15.42 -3.91
C SER A 425 17.16 14.48 -4.48
N THR A 426 17.10 14.23 -5.80
CA THR A 426 18.13 13.47 -6.50
C THR A 426 19.49 14.19 -6.45
N SER A 427 19.50 15.52 -6.35
CA SER A 427 20.72 16.32 -6.24
C SER A 427 21.48 15.97 -4.95
N HIS A 428 20.79 15.82 -3.82
CA HIS A 428 21.43 15.38 -2.57
C HIS A 428 22.04 13.98 -2.70
N LEU A 429 21.36 13.05 -3.39
CA LEU A 429 21.92 11.71 -3.64
C LEU A 429 23.12 11.75 -4.58
N ALA A 430 23.07 12.61 -5.61
CA ALA A 430 24.19 12.83 -6.51
C ALA A 430 25.40 13.38 -5.76
N GLU A 431 25.21 14.37 -4.88
CA GLU A 431 26.27 14.94 -4.05
C GLU A 431 26.97 13.88 -3.19
N VAL A 432 26.22 12.96 -2.56
CA VAL A 432 26.81 11.83 -1.80
C VAL A 432 27.62 10.90 -2.69
N PHE A 433 27.12 10.59 -3.89
CA PHE A 433 27.81 9.70 -4.83
C PHE A 433 29.07 10.35 -5.43
N LEU A 434 29.01 11.65 -5.71
CA LEU A 434 30.10 12.45 -6.27
C LEU A 434 31.14 12.83 -5.22
N GLY A 435 30.75 12.91 -3.94
CA GLY A 435 31.63 13.16 -2.81
C GLY A 435 32.66 12.06 -2.53
N GLY A 436 32.68 10.99 -3.31
CA GLY A 436 33.74 9.96 -3.27
C GLY A 436 33.69 9.01 -2.07
N LEU A 437 32.64 9.10 -1.25
CA LEU A 437 32.44 8.25 -0.08
C LEU A 437 32.04 6.81 -0.43
N LEU A 438 31.34 6.62 -1.55
CA LEU A 438 30.85 5.34 -2.03
C LEU A 438 31.84 4.68 -2.98
N ARG A 439 32.19 3.41 -2.70
CA ARG A 439 33.10 2.60 -3.53
C ARG A 439 32.37 1.38 -4.07
N PRO A 440 32.65 0.93 -5.31
CA PRO A 440 32.10 -0.32 -5.82
C PRO A 440 32.39 -1.50 -4.89
N TYR A 441 31.38 -2.31 -4.60
CA TYR A 441 31.45 -3.46 -3.72
C TYR A 441 31.05 -4.73 -4.49
N PRO A 442 31.74 -5.88 -4.27
CA PRO A 442 31.42 -7.12 -4.97
C PRO A 442 29.98 -7.56 -4.70
N ALA A 443 29.26 -7.88 -5.77
CA ALA A 443 27.87 -8.32 -5.67
C ALA A 443 27.76 -9.70 -5.01
N PRO A 444 26.69 -9.97 -4.24
CA PRO A 444 26.54 -11.20 -3.46
C PRO A 444 26.14 -12.44 -4.29
N VAL A 445 25.96 -12.30 -5.61
CA VAL A 445 25.59 -13.39 -6.53
C VAL A 445 26.59 -13.50 -7.70
N PRO A 446 26.92 -14.72 -8.15
CA PRO A 446 27.78 -14.91 -9.32
C PRO A 446 27.01 -14.60 -10.62
N GLY A 447 27.50 -13.61 -11.38
CA GLY A 447 27.00 -13.26 -12.73
C GLY A 447 27.09 -11.77 -13.04
N PRO A 448 27.06 -11.35 -14.33
CA PRO A 448 27.02 -9.93 -14.68
C PRO A 448 25.66 -9.34 -14.29
N LEU A 449 25.64 -8.51 -13.24
CA LEU A 449 24.44 -7.77 -12.84
C LEU A 449 24.15 -6.65 -13.85
N PRO A 450 22.86 -6.34 -14.13
CA PRO A 450 22.51 -5.12 -14.84
C PRO A 450 23.12 -3.91 -14.14
N ALA A 451 23.56 -2.91 -14.90
CA ALA A 451 24.42 -1.86 -14.37
C ALA A 451 23.84 -1.08 -13.18
N LYS A 452 22.53 -0.79 -13.20
CA LYS A 452 21.80 -0.15 -12.08
C LYS A 452 21.82 -0.94 -10.76
N HIS A 453 22.22 -2.21 -10.80
CA HIS A 453 22.27 -3.12 -9.65
C HIS A 453 23.68 -3.32 -9.12
N ARG A 454 24.67 -2.57 -9.61
CA ARG A 454 25.98 -2.52 -8.96
C ARG A 454 25.83 -2.09 -7.51
N VAL A 455 26.55 -2.77 -6.64
CA VAL A 455 26.52 -2.55 -5.20
C VAL A 455 27.66 -1.62 -4.83
N PHE A 456 27.40 -0.72 -3.89
CA PHE A 456 28.35 0.26 -3.38
C PHE A 456 28.41 0.17 -1.86
N ASP A 457 29.58 0.44 -1.30
CA ASP A 457 29.78 0.51 0.14
C ASP A 457 30.64 1.72 0.53
N PHE A 458 30.51 2.15 1.78
CA PHE A 458 31.37 3.17 2.38
C PHE A 458 32.64 2.52 2.93
N SER A 459 33.73 3.28 3.04
CA SER A 459 34.89 2.80 3.81
C SER A 459 34.52 2.68 5.30
N GLU A 460 35.15 1.75 6.03
CA GLU A 460 34.84 1.56 7.46
C GLU A 460 35.14 2.80 8.30
N GLU A 461 36.16 3.58 7.92
CA GLU A 461 36.50 4.87 8.52
C GLU A 461 35.39 5.90 8.28
N SER A 462 34.89 6.00 7.04
CA SER A 462 33.80 6.91 6.70
C SER A 462 32.49 6.53 7.41
N LYS A 463 32.18 5.23 7.54
CA LYS A 463 30.99 4.75 8.28
C LYS A 463 31.03 5.14 9.75
N ALA A 464 32.18 4.99 10.41
CA ALA A 464 32.32 5.35 11.82
C ALA A 464 31.98 6.83 12.05
N VAL A 465 32.60 7.72 11.26
CA VAL A 465 32.37 9.17 11.38
C VAL A 465 30.93 9.57 11.05
N LEU A 466 30.34 8.97 10.01
CA LEU A 466 28.98 9.29 9.59
C LEU A 466 27.93 8.81 10.61
N LEU A 467 28.07 7.59 11.14
CA LEU A 467 27.08 7.02 12.05
C LEU A 467 27.05 7.71 13.43
N ASP A 468 28.14 8.36 13.82
CA ASP A 468 28.20 9.16 15.06
C ASP A 468 27.48 10.52 14.92
N ALA A 469 27.09 10.93 13.70
CA ALA A 469 26.53 12.26 13.44
C ALA A 469 25.02 12.39 13.68
N LEU A 470 24.26 11.29 13.75
CA LEU A 470 22.80 11.32 13.95
C LEU A 470 22.33 10.45 15.14
N PRO A 471 21.24 10.83 15.82
CA PRO A 471 20.67 10.02 16.89
C PRO A 471 20.25 8.62 16.41
N GLN A 472 20.56 7.60 17.21
CA GLN A 472 20.30 6.20 16.88
C GLN A 472 18.81 5.93 16.58
N ALA A 473 17.91 6.58 17.32
CA ALA A 473 16.46 6.44 17.13
C ALA A 473 16.02 6.87 15.71
N GLU A 474 16.68 7.88 15.11
CA GLU A 474 16.38 8.34 13.75
C GLU A 474 16.84 7.31 12.71
N LEU A 475 18.02 6.71 12.91
CA LEU A 475 18.53 5.63 12.06
C LEU A 475 17.64 4.37 12.10
N PHE A 476 17.14 4.01 13.29
CA PHE A 476 16.20 2.90 13.46
C PHE A 476 14.84 3.17 12.79
N ARG A 477 14.31 4.40 12.87
CA ARG A 477 13.06 4.77 12.19
C ARG A 477 13.20 4.66 10.67
N THR A 478 14.27 5.19 10.10
CA THR A 478 14.51 5.14 8.64
C THR A 478 14.72 3.70 8.17
N SER A 479 15.49 2.88 8.89
CA SER A 479 15.71 1.47 8.54
C SER A 479 14.42 0.63 8.64
N ARG A 480 13.57 0.83 9.65
CA ARG A 480 12.24 0.18 9.73
C ARG A 480 11.32 0.58 8.59
N ARG A 481 11.34 1.86 8.18
CA ARG A 481 10.56 2.33 7.04
C ARG A 481 11.02 1.71 5.72
N ILE A 482 12.33 1.52 5.54
CA ILE A 482 12.91 0.81 4.38
C ILE A 482 12.55 -0.68 4.41
N GLY A 483 12.66 -1.33 5.58
CA GLY A 483 12.29 -2.74 5.78
C GLY A 483 10.83 -3.00 5.39
N ARG A 484 9.91 -2.21 5.97
CA ARG A 484 8.48 -2.26 5.63
C ARG A 484 8.20 -1.99 4.16
N ARG A 485 8.90 -1.03 3.54
CA ARG A 485 8.72 -0.75 2.12
C ARG A 485 9.21 -1.89 1.23
N LEU A 486 10.32 -2.55 1.59
CA LEU A 486 10.79 -3.73 0.88
C LEU A 486 9.82 -4.92 1.07
N GLU A 487 9.24 -5.10 2.25
CA GLU A 487 8.23 -6.11 2.53
C GLU A 487 6.93 -5.89 1.75
N GLU A 488 6.42 -4.65 1.67
CA GLU A 488 5.24 -4.28 0.86
C GLU A 488 5.41 -4.61 -0.64
N LEU A 489 6.65 -4.70 -1.11
CA LEU A 489 7.02 -4.88 -2.51
C LEU A 489 7.42 -6.31 -2.86
N ALA A 490 7.51 -7.19 -1.87
CA ALA A 490 7.71 -8.62 -2.07
C ALA A 490 6.46 -9.24 -2.73
N GLY A 491 6.62 -9.85 -3.91
CA GLY A 491 5.57 -10.66 -4.55
C GLY A 491 4.83 -10.06 -5.76
N ASN A 492 5.08 -8.81 -6.18
CA ASN A 492 4.23 -8.12 -7.19
C ASN A 492 4.97 -7.29 -8.30
N SER A 493 5.88 -7.83 -9.15
CA SER A 493 6.31 -7.19 -10.45
C SER A 493 7.50 -7.94 -11.16
N PRO A 494 7.90 -7.67 -12.45
CA PRO A 494 8.91 -8.44 -13.24
C PRO A 494 10.36 -7.91 -13.56
N ASP A 495 10.87 -6.68 -13.27
CA ASP A 495 12.36 -6.41 -13.15
C ASP A 495 13.09 -6.20 -11.74
N PHE A 496 14.14 -7.02 -11.42
CA PHE A 496 15.19 -7.06 -10.32
C PHE A 496 15.00 -7.74 -8.91
N PRO A 497 16.00 -8.51 -8.37
CA PRO A 497 16.09 -8.99 -6.96
C PRO A 497 16.86 -8.09 -5.97
N VAL A 498 16.20 -7.49 -4.98
CA VAL A 498 16.80 -7.21 -3.66
C VAL A 498 16.73 -8.51 -2.86
N TRP A 499 17.85 -9.07 -2.40
CA TRP A 499 17.87 -10.36 -1.71
C TRP A 499 17.49 -10.22 -0.24
N LEU A 500 16.21 -10.45 0.05
CA LEU A 500 15.70 -10.67 1.39
C LEU A 500 16.03 -12.11 1.79
N ALA A 501 16.66 -12.34 2.95
CA ALA A 501 16.75 -13.70 3.47
C ALA A 501 15.35 -14.22 3.70
N HIS A 502 14.99 -15.28 2.99
CA HIS A 502 13.66 -15.88 3.05
C HIS A 502 13.84 -17.39 2.94
N PRO A 503 13.29 -18.20 3.86
CA PRO A 503 13.46 -19.65 3.86
C PRO A 503 12.99 -20.31 2.54
N ASP A 504 12.06 -19.67 1.83
CA ASP A 504 11.56 -20.11 0.50
C ASP A 504 12.13 -19.35 -0.70
N GLY A 505 13.25 -18.63 -0.55
CA GLY A 505 13.88 -17.88 -1.62
C GLY A 505 14.33 -18.77 -2.81
N SER A 506 14.11 -18.29 -4.04
CA SER A 506 14.44 -19.03 -5.28
C SER A 506 15.89 -18.91 -5.74
N ALA A 507 16.74 -18.16 -5.02
CA ALA A 507 18.18 -18.12 -5.29
C ALA A 507 19.03 -18.32 -4.04
N ASP A 508 20.24 -18.83 -4.29
CA ASP A 508 21.22 -19.23 -3.30
C ASP A 508 22.27 -18.13 -3.10
N LEU A 509 22.40 -17.62 -1.87
CA LEU A 509 23.48 -16.71 -1.47
C LEU A 509 24.70 -17.50 -0.98
N LEU A 510 25.89 -17.10 -1.44
CA LEU A 510 27.17 -17.59 -0.92
C LEU A 510 27.35 -17.17 0.54
N GLY A 511 27.79 -18.09 1.40
CA GLY A 511 27.87 -17.92 2.87
C GLY A 511 28.74 -16.77 3.39
N SER A 512 29.51 -16.09 2.51
CA SER A 512 30.25 -14.87 2.84
C SER A 512 29.40 -13.60 2.93
N HIS A 513 28.13 -13.63 2.48
CA HIS A 513 27.30 -12.42 2.38
C HIS A 513 26.03 -12.48 3.23
N GLN A 514 25.82 -11.44 4.05
CA GLN A 514 24.66 -11.31 4.93
C GLN A 514 23.50 -10.56 4.23
N PRO A 515 22.25 -11.03 4.40
CA PRO A 515 21.04 -10.46 3.78
C PRO A 515 20.69 -9.06 4.33
N PHE A 516 19.98 -8.26 3.53
CA PHE A 516 19.61 -6.87 3.85
C PHE A 516 18.72 -6.71 5.09
N THR A 517 18.00 -7.76 5.50
CA THR A 517 17.21 -7.81 6.75
C THR A 517 18.07 -7.83 8.02
N SER A 518 19.40 -7.88 7.90
CA SER A 518 20.33 -7.79 9.02
C SER A 518 20.67 -6.36 9.46
N VAL A 519 20.09 -5.32 8.85
CA VAL A 519 20.37 -3.90 9.16
C VAL A 519 20.13 -3.61 10.65
N GLU A 520 19.05 -4.14 11.24
CA GLU A 520 18.76 -4.00 12.67
C GLU A 520 19.80 -4.76 13.52
N ARG A 521 20.19 -5.99 13.13
CA ARG A 521 21.19 -6.81 13.82
C ARG A 521 22.59 -6.18 13.77
N ARG A 522 22.97 -5.51 12.67
CA ARG A 522 24.27 -4.84 12.48
C ARG A 522 24.37 -3.56 13.30
N LEU A 523 23.31 -2.74 13.31
CA LEU A 523 23.19 -1.59 14.19
C LEU A 523 23.24 -2.03 15.66
N LEU A 524 22.48 -3.05 16.05
CA LEU A 524 22.48 -3.61 17.40
C LEU A 524 23.85 -4.17 17.83
N THR A 525 24.54 -4.93 16.95
CA THR A 525 25.88 -5.48 17.24
C THR A 525 26.92 -4.39 17.49
N ARG A 526 26.82 -3.25 16.80
CA ARG A 526 27.74 -2.11 16.93
C ARG A 526 27.40 -1.20 18.11
N PHE A 527 26.14 -1.19 18.56
CA PHE A 527 25.68 -0.49 19.77
C PHE A 527 25.86 -1.31 21.06
N GLY A 528 26.74 -2.31 21.05
CA GLY A 528 27.11 -3.09 22.24
C GLY A 528 26.17 -4.26 22.56
N VAL A 529 25.14 -4.50 21.72
CA VAL A 529 24.30 -5.71 21.85
C VAL A 529 25.06 -6.87 21.22
N SER A 530 25.80 -7.58 22.06
CA SER A 530 26.54 -8.76 21.64
C SER A 530 25.57 -9.89 21.27
N PHE A 531 25.37 -10.12 19.97
CA PHE A 531 24.94 -11.43 19.50
C PHE A 531 26.21 -12.27 19.41
N GLY A 532 26.28 -13.38 20.15
CA GLY A 532 27.47 -14.24 20.21
C GLY A 532 28.05 -14.45 18.80
N GLY A 533 29.28 -13.98 18.60
CA GLY A 533 29.99 -14.20 17.34
C GLY A 533 30.14 -15.70 17.06
N PRO A 534 30.37 -16.09 15.79
CA PRO A 534 30.69 -17.48 15.47
C PRO A 534 32.00 -17.82 16.18
N ARG A 535 31.90 -18.54 17.30
CA ARG A 535 33.06 -19.10 17.97
C ARG A 535 33.76 -20.01 16.96
N THR A 536 34.97 -19.63 16.59
CA THR A 536 35.98 -20.56 16.10
C THR A 536 35.97 -21.78 17.02
N THR A 537 35.66 -22.93 16.45
CA THR A 537 35.66 -24.23 17.12
C THR A 537 37.01 -24.51 17.76
N PRO A 538 37.05 -24.87 19.05
CA PRO A 538 37.95 -25.90 19.53
C PRO A 538 37.11 -27.12 19.95
N GLY A 539 37.17 -28.18 19.16
CA GLY A 539 36.83 -29.53 19.57
C GLY A 539 35.33 -29.85 19.78
N PRO A 540 34.88 -31.06 19.43
CA PRO A 540 33.49 -31.45 19.56
C PRO A 540 33.22 -31.87 21.02
N GLU A 541 32.54 -31.02 21.78
CA GLU A 541 31.78 -31.49 22.93
C GLU A 541 30.30 -31.20 22.69
N ARG A 542 29.52 -32.27 22.78
CA ARG A 542 28.10 -32.37 22.41
C ARG A 542 27.26 -31.38 23.23
N GLY A 543 26.91 -30.25 22.64
CA GLY A 543 25.87 -29.34 23.15
C GLY A 543 24.52 -29.72 22.56
N GLN A 544 23.64 -30.26 23.41
CA GLN A 544 22.25 -30.60 23.11
C GLN A 544 21.46 -29.35 22.69
N SER A 545 20.65 -29.52 21.64
CA SER A 545 19.69 -28.54 21.11
C SER A 545 18.55 -28.31 22.09
N VAL A 546 18.10 -27.06 22.24
CA VAL A 546 16.96 -26.63 23.08
C VAL A 546 15.59 -27.09 22.53
N THR A 547 15.57 -28.04 21.60
CA THR A 547 14.36 -28.70 21.07
C THR A 547 14.01 -30.02 21.76
N ASP A 548 14.73 -30.42 22.82
CA ASP A 548 14.56 -31.73 23.50
C ASP A 548 13.74 -31.67 24.81
N ALA A 549 13.05 -30.56 25.12
CA ALA A 549 12.37 -30.38 26.41
C ALA A 549 11.00 -31.08 26.55
N ASP A 550 10.44 -31.64 25.47
CA ASP A 550 9.07 -32.20 25.44
C ASP A 550 8.99 -33.74 25.45
N VAL A 551 10.12 -34.45 25.57
CA VAL A 551 10.13 -35.91 25.63
C VAL A 551 10.30 -36.38 27.08
N TRP A 552 9.40 -37.26 27.55
CA TRP A 552 9.58 -37.93 28.85
C TRP A 552 10.82 -38.83 28.80
N GLU A 553 11.78 -38.57 29.69
CA GLU A 553 12.97 -39.39 29.83
C GLU A 553 12.67 -40.63 30.70
N PRO A 554 13.39 -41.75 30.51
CA PRO A 554 13.31 -42.88 31.42
C PRO A 554 13.80 -42.50 32.82
N LEU A 555 13.26 -43.16 33.86
CA LEU A 555 13.74 -42.99 35.23
C LEU A 555 15.22 -43.39 35.34
N THR A 556 15.95 -42.64 36.16
CA THR A 556 17.33 -42.91 36.57
C THR A 556 17.35 -43.67 37.90
N ASP A 557 18.51 -44.21 38.27
CA ASP A 557 18.69 -44.93 39.54
C ASP A 557 18.47 -44.02 40.78
N ASP A 558 18.61 -42.70 40.62
CA ASP A 558 18.40 -41.70 41.67
C ASP A 558 16.92 -41.29 41.82
N ASP A 559 16.03 -41.70 40.91
CA ASP A 559 14.62 -41.33 40.96
C ASP A 559 13.78 -42.33 41.78
N PRO A 560 12.78 -41.87 42.54
CA PRO A 560 11.89 -42.75 43.28
C PRO A 560 11.04 -43.59 42.31
N ARG A 561 11.02 -44.93 42.49
CA ARG A 561 10.14 -45.81 41.70
C ARG A 561 8.67 -45.72 42.10
N ARG A 562 8.41 -45.32 43.36
CA ARG A 562 7.08 -45.01 43.86
C ARG A 562 7.10 -43.71 44.64
N LEU A 563 6.07 -42.92 44.47
CA LEU A 563 5.85 -41.69 45.21
C LEU A 563 4.38 -41.66 45.64
N GLY A 564 4.14 -41.70 46.96
CA GLY A 564 2.80 -41.93 47.50
C GLY A 564 2.22 -43.27 47.03
N GLY A 565 0.96 -43.25 46.58
CA GLY A 565 0.26 -44.41 46.00
C GLY A 565 0.54 -44.67 44.52
N TYR A 566 1.48 -43.95 43.91
CA TYR A 566 1.73 -43.96 42.46
C TYR A 566 3.07 -44.63 42.10
N GLU A 567 3.07 -45.46 41.06
CA GLU A 567 4.27 -46.03 40.45
C GLU A 567 4.73 -45.15 39.29
N LEU A 568 6.00 -44.70 39.33
CA LEU A 568 6.56 -43.76 38.37
C LEU A 568 7.15 -44.50 37.16
N HIS A 569 7.05 -43.90 35.97
CA HIS A 569 7.49 -44.53 34.72
C HIS A 569 8.18 -43.57 33.73
N GLY A 570 8.15 -42.26 33.99
CA GLY A 570 8.87 -41.27 33.20
C GLY A 570 9.23 -40.04 34.02
N ARG A 571 10.34 -39.39 33.69
CA ARG A 571 10.81 -38.16 34.33
C ARG A 571 10.88 -37.01 33.34
N ARG A 572 10.74 -35.80 33.85
CA ARG A 572 10.98 -34.55 33.13
C ARG A 572 11.49 -33.49 34.08
N ARG A 573 12.56 -32.82 33.67
CA ARG A 573 13.17 -31.75 34.47
C ARG A 573 12.48 -30.42 34.21
N GLY A 574 11.82 -29.88 35.24
CA GLY A 574 11.27 -28.53 35.22
C GLY A 574 12.26 -27.47 35.71
N ARG A 575 11.86 -26.20 35.60
CA ARG A 575 12.68 -25.03 35.97
C ARG A 575 13.05 -25.06 37.46
N ARG A 576 12.08 -25.33 38.34
CA ARG A 576 12.23 -25.35 39.81
C ARG A 576 11.76 -26.66 40.48
N SER A 577 11.04 -27.51 39.74
CA SER A 577 10.52 -28.81 40.19
C SER A 577 10.95 -29.94 39.24
N MET A 578 10.99 -31.17 39.76
CA MET A 578 11.07 -32.38 38.95
C MET A 578 9.65 -32.90 38.75
N VAL A 579 9.32 -33.27 37.51
CA VAL A 579 8.00 -33.76 37.14
C VAL A 579 8.12 -35.24 36.77
N TYR A 580 7.22 -36.07 37.26
CA TYR A 580 7.14 -37.49 36.93
C TYR A 580 5.77 -37.83 36.36
N ARG A 581 5.74 -38.81 35.46
CA ARG A 581 4.49 -39.49 35.07
C ARG A 581 4.36 -40.74 35.93
N GLY A 582 3.19 -40.96 36.51
CA GLY A 582 2.88 -42.05 37.42
C GLY A 582 1.48 -42.62 37.23
N VAL A 583 1.26 -43.85 37.68
CA VAL A 583 -0.06 -44.50 37.68
C VAL A 583 -0.39 -44.99 39.08
N ASP A 584 -1.63 -44.78 39.53
CA ASP A 584 -2.10 -45.32 40.81
C ASP A 584 -2.43 -46.83 40.73
N THR A 585 -2.71 -47.44 41.88
CA THR A 585 -3.14 -48.85 41.95
C THR A 585 -4.45 -49.18 41.21
N ARG A 586 -5.22 -48.17 40.78
CA ARG A 586 -6.49 -48.30 40.03
C ARG A 586 -6.30 -48.07 38.52
N GLY A 587 -5.10 -47.76 38.06
CA GLY A 587 -4.80 -47.46 36.66
C GLY A 587 -5.01 -46.00 36.25
N THR A 588 -5.20 -45.08 37.21
CA THR A 588 -5.37 -43.65 36.95
C THR A 588 -4.02 -43.01 36.72
N GLU A 589 -3.84 -42.36 35.56
CA GLU A 589 -2.62 -41.59 35.28
C GLU A 589 -2.58 -40.29 36.07
N ALA A 590 -1.40 -39.98 36.61
CA ALA A 590 -1.11 -38.76 37.33
C ALA A 590 0.25 -38.17 36.90
N VAL A 591 0.32 -36.85 36.97
CA VAL A 591 1.57 -36.10 36.89
C VAL A 591 1.96 -35.71 38.31
N LEU A 592 3.12 -36.15 38.75
CA LEU A 592 3.63 -35.88 40.09
C LEU A 592 4.73 -34.84 40.05
N ARG A 593 4.71 -33.90 40.99
CA ARG A 593 5.73 -32.84 41.12
C ARG A 593 6.42 -32.92 42.47
N ILE A 594 7.76 -32.86 42.44
CA ILE A 594 8.60 -32.69 43.62
C ILE A 594 9.55 -31.50 43.45
N PRO A 595 10.05 -30.87 44.53
CA PRO A 595 11.11 -29.88 44.46
C PRO A 595 12.37 -30.50 43.87
N ARG A 596 13.12 -29.71 43.11
CA ARG A 596 14.42 -30.15 42.61
C ARG A 596 15.40 -30.33 43.77
N PRO A 597 16.07 -31.49 43.88
CA PRO A 597 17.00 -31.76 44.99
C PRO A 597 18.27 -30.90 44.92
N ASP A 598 18.59 -30.35 43.74
CA ASP A 598 19.75 -29.49 43.50
C ASP A 598 19.47 -28.00 43.73
N LEU A 599 18.26 -27.63 44.19
CA LEU A 599 17.88 -26.25 44.51
C LEU A 599 17.66 -26.05 46.02
N PRO A 600 17.70 -24.78 46.52
CA PRO A 600 17.57 -24.51 47.95
C PRO A 600 16.26 -25.03 48.55
N ALA A 601 16.31 -25.48 49.81
CA ALA A 601 15.17 -26.09 50.52
C ALA A 601 13.92 -25.20 50.59
N VAL A 602 14.07 -23.87 50.44
CA VAL A 602 12.94 -22.92 50.37
C VAL A 602 11.98 -23.23 49.21
N ASN A 603 12.47 -23.84 48.13
CA ASN A 603 11.66 -24.22 46.96
C ASN A 603 10.66 -25.35 47.28
N ALA A 604 10.83 -26.05 48.41
CA ALA A 604 9.87 -27.05 48.86
C ALA A 604 8.48 -26.45 49.12
N ARG A 605 8.42 -25.19 49.59
CA ARG A 605 7.16 -24.48 49.84
C ARG A 605 6.39 -24.11 48.56
N LEU A 606 7.04 -24.11 47.40
CA LEU A 606 6.36 -23.85 46.12
C LEU A 606 5.40 -25.00 45.74
N ILE A 607 5.67 -26.23 46.19
CA ILE A 607 4.76 -27.37 46.02
C ILE A 607 3.52 -27.22 46.91
N GLU A 608 3.66 -26.62 48.09
CA GLU A 608 2.53 -26.31 48.99
C GLU A 608 1.62 -25.24 48.37
N VAL A 609 2.21 -24.19 47.78
CA VAL A 609 1.49 -23.14 47.04
C VAL A 609 0.71 -23.73 45.87
N GLU A 610 1.37 -24.54 45.04
CA GLU A 610 0.73 -25.16 43.87
C GLU A 610 -0.43 -26.08 44.29
N ALA A 611 -0.25 -26.90 45.33
CA ALA A 611 -1.31 -27.76 45.84
C ALA A 611 -2.53 -26.97 46.34
N GLU A 612 -2.32 -25.87 47.07
CA GLU A 612 -3.40 -25.00 47.55
C GLU A 612 -4.13 -24.31 46.40
N VAL A 613 -3.39 -23.83 45.38
CA VAL A 613 -3.98 -23.24 44.16
C VAL A 613 -4.88 -24.25 43.43
N LEU A 614 -4.38 -25.46 43.19
CA LEU A 614 -5.14 -26.51 42.50
C LEU A 614 -6.37 -26.95 43.31
N ALA A 615 -6.27 -26.98 44.65
CA ALA A 615 -7.38 -27.30 45.55
C ALA A 615 -8.51 -26.26 45.48
N ARG A 616 -8.17 -24.95 45.36
CA ARG A 616 -9.16 -23.87 45.21
C ARG A 616 -9.78 -23.81 43.83
N LEU A 617 -9.02 -24.10 42.78
CA LEU A 617 -9.51 -24.08 41.39
C LEU A 617 -10.32 -25.33 41.01
N GLN A 618 -10.15 -26.45 41.71
CA GLN A 618 -10.96 -27.68 41.56
C GLN A 618 -11.08 -28.17 40.11
N GLY A 619 -10.00 -28.08 39.32
CA GLY A 619 -9.99 -28.51 37.92
C GLY A 619 -10.55 -27.49 36.91
N GLN A 620 -10.99 -26.31 37.35
CA GLN A 620 -11.48 -25.25 36.45
C GLN A 620 -10.31 -24.43 35.92
N TYR A 621 -10.03 -24.55 34.62
CA TYR A 621 -8.89 -23.91 33.94
C TYR A 621 -7.51 -24.25 34.55
N ALA A 622 -7.42 -25.31 35.35
CA ALA A 622 -6.21 -25.81 35.99
C ALA A 622 -6.29 -27.34 36.11
N PRO A 623 -5.16 -28.07 36.25
CA PRO A 623 -5.18 -29.49 36.57
C PRO A 623 -5.98 -29.80 37.86
N THR A 624 -6.61 -30.96 37.93
CA THR A 624 -7.26 -31.39 39.19
C THR A 624 -6.20 -31.98 40.12
N LEU A 625 -6.15 -31.50 41.36
CA LEU A 625 -5.34 -32.11 42.41
C LEU A 625 -5.91 -33.49 42.77
N LEU A 626 -5.12 -34.54 42.61
CA LEU A 626 -5.51 -35.92 42.91
C LEU A 626 -5.09 -36.32 44.33
N ASP A 627 -3.86 -36.00 44.70
CA ASP A 627 -3.29 -36.32 46.01
C ASP A 627 -2.11 -35.38 46.32
N ALA A 628 -1.74 -35.23 47.59
CA ALA A 628 -0.57 -34.45 47.97
C ALA A 628 0.06 -34.94 49.28
N GLY A 629 1.37 -35.09 49.27
CA GLY A 629 2.17 -35.46 50.42
C GLY A 629 2.97 -34.29 50.98
N LEU A 630 2.33 -33.16 51.30
CA LEU A 630 3.01 -31.92 51.70
C LEU A 630 3.86 -32.04 52.99
N ARG A 631 3.59 -33.03 53.85
CA ARG A 631 4.37 -33.28 55.08
C ARG A 631 5.55 -34.25 54.89
N HIS A 632 5.75 -34.78 53.68
CA HIS A 632 6.86 -35.68 53.37
C HIS A 632 8.12 -34.87 53.03
N SER A 633 9.28 -35.52 53.07
CA SER A 633 10.56 -34.93 52.67
C SER A 633 11.18 -35.76 51.55
N PRO A 634 11.19 -35.27 50.30
CA PRO A 634 10.63 -33.98 49.85
C PRO A 634 9.09 -33.97 49.77
N PRO A 635 8.42 -32.79 49.87
CA PRO A 635 6.98 -32.69 49.65
C PRO A 635 6.65 -32.99 48.18
N TRP A 636 5.43 -33.44 47.92
CA TRP A 636 5.01 -33.79 46.58
C TRP A 636 3.51 -33.53 46.38
N LEU A 637 3.11 -33.32 45.13
CA LEU A 637 1.70 -33.30 44.71
C LEU A 637 1.51 -34.19 43.49
N ALA A 638 0.30 -34.73 43.33
CA ALA A 638 -0.14 -35.49 42.18
C ALA A 638 -1.37 -34.79 41.59
N MET A 639 -1.36 -34.57 40.28
CA MET A 639 -2.43 -33.89 39.55
C MET A 639 -2.76 -34.64 38.26
N THR A 640 -3.93 -34.37 37.68
CA THR A 640 -4.30 -34.90 36.37
C THR A 640 -3.34 -34.42 35.28
N PRO A 641 -3.00 -35.25 34.27
CA PRO A 641 -2.26 -34.77 33.11
C PRO A 641 -3.06 -33.69 32.37
N VAL A 642 -2.36 -32.69 31.85
CA VAL A 642 -2.95 -31.71 30.93
C VAL A 642 -2.99 -32.36 29.56
N ALA A 643 -4.12 -32.94 29.20
CA ALA A 643 -4.33 -33.66 27.94
C ALA A 643 -5.76 -33.48 27.44
N ASP A 644 -5.96 -33.69 26.13
CA ASP A 644 -7.30 -33.67 25.52
C ASP A 644 -7.97 -35.06 25.61
N ALA A 645 -9.30 -35.09 25.67
CA ALA A 645 -10.07 -36.34 25.85
C ALA A 645 -9.84 -37.34 24.68
N ASP A 646 -9.53 -36.82 23.49
CA ASP A 646 -9.32 -37.60 22.27
C ASP A 646 -7.83 -37.97 22.02
N GLY A 647 -6.91 -37.59 22.91
CA GLY A 647 -5.46 -37.77 22.72
C GLY A 647 -4.66 -37.69 24.04
N PRO A 648 -4.78 -38.69 24.94
CA PRO A 648 -4.22 -38.63 26.29
C PRO A 648 -2.68 -38.59 26.36
N ASP A 649 -2.00 -39.06 25.30
CA ASP A 649 -0.54 -39.15 25.26
C ASP A 649 0.17 -37.93 24.66
N ALA A 650 -0.56 -37.00 24.04
CA ALA A 650 0.02 -35.82 23.40
C ALA A 650 -0.11 -34.60 24.33
N GLN A 651 1.02 -33.95 24.63
CA GLN A 651 0.99 -32.69 25.37
C GLN A 651 0.34 -31.60 24.50
N PRO A 652 -0.68 -30.89 25.00
CA PRO A 652 -1.29 -29.80 24.26
C PRO A 652 -0.29 -28.65 24.10
N PRO A 653 -0.34 -27.93 22.98
CA PRO A 653 0.61 -26.85 22.71
C PRO A 653 0.40 -25.68 23.67
N ARG A 654 1.50 -25.03 24.03
CA ARG A 654 1.45 -23.74 24.73
C ARG A 654 1.01 -22.65 23.76
N LEU A 655 0.40 -21.58 24.29
CA LEU A 655 -0.01 -20.44 23.47
C LEU A 655 1.19 -19.87 22.69
N GLY A 656 2.38 -19.76 23.31
CA GLY A 656 3.62 -19.33 22.64
C GLY A 656 4.07 -20.25 21.48
N GLU A 657 3.87 -21.56 21.60
CA GLU A 657 4.21 -22.54 20.55
C GLU A 657 3.29 -22.41 19.34
N ILE A 658 1.99 -22.17 19.54
CA ILE A 658 1.03 -21.93 18.45
C ILE A 658 1.46 -20.72 17.62
N PHE A 659 1.88 -19.62 18.27
CA PHE A 659 2.38 -18.43 17.58
C PHE A 659 3.70 -18.67 16.87
N THR A 660 4.61 -19.43 17.48
CA THR A 660 5.90 -19.78 16.88
C THR A 660 5.69 -20.64 15.62
N GLN A 661 4.81 -21.64 15.69
CA GLN A 661 4.48 -22.51 14.57
C GLN A 661 3.77 -21.75 13.45
N ALA A 662 2.80 -20.88 13.78
CA ALA A 662 2.10 -20.04 12.80
C ALA A 662 3.06 -19.10 12.05
N LEU A 663 4.10 -18.59 12.73
CA LEU A 663 5.16 -17.78 12.13
C LEU A 663 6.05 -18.59 11.18
N LEU A 664 6.35 -19.84 11.50
CA LEU A 664 7.11 -20.76 10.64
C LEU A 664 6.31 -21.16 9.40
N ASP A 665 5.01 -21.39 9.55
CA ASP A 665 4.12 -21.86 8.48
C ASP A 665 3.51 -20.71 7.63
N GLY A 666 3.72 -19.45 8.03
CA GLY A 666 3.17 -18.28 7.35
C GLY A 666 1.64 -18.17 7.42
N THR A 667 1.03 -18.75 8.46
CA THR A 667 -0.43 -18.76 8.68
C THR A 667 -0.82 -17.89 9.87
N ALA A 668 -2.10 -17.50 9.97
CA ALA A 668 -2.58 -16.79 11.16
C ALA A 668 -2.80 -17.80 12.32
N PRO A 669 -2.33 -17.52 13.55
CA PRO A 669 -2.39 -18.45 14.68
C PRO A 669 -3.84 -18.72 15.10
N PHE A 670 -4.68 -17.67 15.07
CA PHE A 670 -6.11 -17.79 15.24
C PHE A 670 -6.87 -17.02 14.18
N ASP A 671 -8.09 -17.47 13.93
CA ASP A 671 -9.10 -16.64 13.29
C ASP A 671 -9.87 -15.81 14.34
N ILE A 672 -10.73 -14.90 13.89
CA ILE A 672 -11.44 -13.96 14.78
C ILE A 672 -12.23 -14.68 15.89
N LEU A 673 -12.90 -15.80 15.59
CA LEU A 673 -13.72 -16.49 16.59
C LEU A 673 -12.85 -17.28 17.57
N ARG A 674 -11.83 -17.99 17.08
CA ARG A 674 -10.89 -18.73 17.93
C ARG A 674 -10.11 -17.81 18.85
N GLY A 675 -9.64 -16.66 18.33
CA GLY A 675 -8.97 -15.66 19.14
C GLY A 675 -9.87 -15.06 20.22
N LEU A 676 -11.16 -14.82 19.92
CA LEU A 676 -12.13 -14.37 20.93
C LEU A 676 -12.42 -15.44 22.00
N LEU A 677 -12.50 -16.72 21.61
CA LEU A 677 -12.73 -17.82 22.54
C LEU A 677 -11.54 -18.02 23.48
N VAL A 678 -10.31 -18.08 22.94
CA VAL A 678 -9.07 -18.18 23.75
C VAL A 678 -8.97 -17.00 24.72
N GLY A 679 -9.20 -15.77 24.23
CA GLY A 679 -9.21 -14.58 25.09
C GLY A 679 -10.30 -14.63 26.18
N CYS A 680 -11.50 -15.11 25.85
CA CYS A 680 -12.62 -15.22 26.78
C CYS A 680 -12.34 -16.25 27.88
N TYR A 681 -11.82 -17.43 27.52
CA TYR A 681 -11.46 -18.47 28.50
C TYR A 681 -10.31 -18.02 29.41
N LEU A 682 -9.30 -17.32 28.86
CA LEU A 682 -8.20 -16.78 29.65
C LEU A 682 -8.68 -15.72 30.65
N ALA A 683 -9.56 -14.82 30.24
CA ALA A 683 -10.14 -13.80 31.11
C ALA A 683 -11.01 -14.43 32.23
N ASN A 684 -11.78 -15.48 31.91
CA ASN A 684 -12.56 -16.23 32.89
C ASN A 684 -11.69 -16.99 33.89
N ALA A 685 -10.61 -17.63 33.42
CA ALA A 685 -9.65 -18.31 34.28
C ALA A 685 -9.02 -17.34 35.29
N LEU A 686 -8.63 -16.15 34.82
CA LEU A 686 -8.05 -15.13 35.69
C LEU A 686 -9.05 -14.54 36.67
N ALA A 687 -10.30 -14.30 36.25
CA ALA A 687 -11.38 -13.86 37.12
C ALA A 687 -11.65 -14.89 38.24
N LEU A 688 -11.62 -16.18 37.91
CA LEU A 688 -11.78 -17.26 38.88
C LEU A 688 -10.64 -17.29 39.91
N CYS A 689 -9.39 -17.09 39.47
CA CYS A 689 -8.25 -16.94 40.38
C CYS A 689 -8.48 -15.78 41.36
N HIS A 690 -8.84 -14.59 40.86
CA HIS A 690 -9.03 -13.40 41.69
C HIS A 690 -10.16 -13.56 42.72
N VAL A 691 -11.25 -14.23 42.36
CA VAL A 691 -12.36 -14.53 43.28
C VAL A 691 -11.93 -15.49 44.40
N ASN A 692 -11.02 -16.42 44.12
CA ASN A 692 -10.47 -17.37 45.09
C ASN A 692 -9.26 -16.84 45.89
N GLY A 693 -8.98 -15.53 45.80
CA GLY A 693 -7.86 -14.92 46.52
C GLY A 693 -6.48 -15.22 45.90
N LEU A 694 -6.46 -15.70 44.65
CA LEU A 694 -5.25 -16.12 43.94
C LEU A 694 -4.78 -15.08 42.93
N VAL A 695 -3.47 -14.82 42.90
CA VAL A 695 -2.84 -13.90 41.93
C VAL A 695 -1.59 -14.58 41.34
N PRO A 696 -1.69 -15.17 40.13
CA PRO A 696 -0.52 -15.73 39.44
C PRO A 696 0.59 -14.68 39.26
N ALA A 697 1.85 -15.09 39.42
CA ALA A 697 3.01 -14.20 39.25
C ALA A 697 3.57 -14.21 37.82
N ASP A 698 3.43 -15.32 37.09
CA ASP A 698 3.94 -15.51 35.72
C ASP A 698 2.78 -15.84 34.77
N LEU A 699 2.09 -14.80 34.30
CA LEU A 699 1.03 -14.92 33.29
C LEU A 699 1.59 -14.51 31.92
N SER A 700 2.06 -15.47 31.15
CA SER A 700 2.68 -15.27 29.83
C SER A 700 2.18 -16.31 28.82
N ALA A 701 2.55 -16.16 27.54
CA ALA A 701 2.11 -17.09 26.50
C ALA A 701 2.67 -18.51 26.72
N ASP A 702 3.75 -18.65 27.48
CA ASP A 702 4.34 -19.95 27.82
C ASP A 702 3.69 -20.59 29.06
N SER A 703 2.93 -19.83 29.85
CA SER A 703 2.23 -20.35 31.03
C SER A 703 0.79 -20.81 30.73
N VAL A 704 0.35 -20.76 29.47
CA VAL A 704 -1.03 -21.11 29.08
C VAL A 704 -1.03 -22.24 28.05
N PHE A 705 -1.68 -23.35 28.39
CA PHE A 705 -1.94 -24.46 27.47
C PHE A 705 -3.27 -24.25 26.74
N VAL A 706 -3.29 -24.49 25.43
CA VAL A 706 -4.51 -24.41 24.61
C VAL A 706 -4.96 -25.83 24.25
N LEU A 707 -6.12 -26.23 24.78
CA LEU A 707 -6.77 -27.50 24.45
C LEU A 707 -7.81 -27.27 23.34
N ARG A 708 -8.36 -28.33 22.74
CA ARG A 708 -9.34 -28.20 21.64
C ARG A 708 -10.55 -27.34 22.00
N ARG A 709 -10.95 -27.35 23.29
CA ARG A 709 -12.19 -26.71 23.77
C ARG A 709 -12.01 -25.70 24.90
N THR A 710 -10.81 -25.53 25.45
CA THR A 710 -10.56 -24.63 26.59
C THR A 710 -9.08 -24.23 26.68
N VAL A 711 -8.74 -23.42 27.68
CA VAL A 711 -7.35 -23.13 28.07
C VAL A 711 -7.09 -23.64 29.49
N VAL A 712 -5.85 -23.99 29.79
CA VAL A 712 -5.41 -24.42 31.12
C VAL A 712 -4.19 -23.60 31.54
N LEU A 713 -4.24 -23.03 32.74
CA LEU A 713 -3.12 -22.31 33.34
C LEU A 713 -2.07 -23.29 33.85
N GLY A 714 -0.83 -23.09 33.42
CA GLY A 714 0.37 -23.80 33.84
C GLY A 714 1.20 -22.99 34.84
N ASP A 715 2.24 -23.63 35.37
CA ASP A 715 3.26 -23.02 36.25
C ASP A 715 2.70 -22.23 37.46
N LEU A 716 1.68 -22.82 38.10
CA LEU A 716 0.94 -22.26 39.24
C LEU A 716 1.71 -22.27 40.58
N SER A 717 3.00 -22.64 40.57
CA SER A 717 3.85 -22.69 41.76
C SER A 717 4.24 -21.31 42.29
N ASP A 718 4.22 -20.29 41.44
CA ASP A 718 4.49 -18.89 41.81
C ASP A 718 3.16 -18.10 41.80
N CYS A 719 2.42 -18.17 42.91
CA CYS A 719 1.12 -17.53 43.07
C CYS A 719 1.02 -16.84 44.44
N VAL A 720 0.37 -15.68 44.50
CA VAL A 720 -0.04 -15.05 45.76
C VAL A 720 -1.33 -15.71 46.23
N ILE A 721 -1.38 -16.09 47.50
CA ILE A 721 -2.57 -16.65 48.14
C ILE A 721 -2.96 -15.71 49.28
N ASP A 722 -4.14 -15.09 49.19
CA ASP A 722 -4.69 -14.19 50.21
C ASP A 722 -3.73 -13.06 50.65
N GLY A 723 -2.87 -12.59 49.74
CA GLY A 723 -1.89 -11.53 49.97
C GLY A 723 -0.48 -11.99 50.39
N GLU A 724 -0.29 -13.29 50.66
CA GLU A 724 1.03 -13.87 50.95
C GLU A 724 1.70 -14.38 49.67
N TYR A 725 2.94 -13.93 49.42
CA TYR A 725 3.74 -14.34 48.26
C TYR A 725 5.07 -14.95 48.73
N LEU A 726 5.31 -16.22 48.35
CA LEU A 726 6.50 -16.98 48.74
C LEU A 726 7.60 -17.00 47.66
N GLY A 727 7.37 -16.36 46.52
CA GLY A 727 8.35 -16.26 45.43
C GLY A 727 9.36 -15.12 45.62
N SER A 728 10.38 -15.08 44.75
CA SER A 728 11.37 -14.00 44.74
C SER A 728 10.90 -12.83 43.87
N GLY A 729 10.85 -11.61 44.40
CA GLY A 729 10.55 -10.40 43.62
C GLY A 729 9.47 -9.50 44.25
N SER A 730 8.93 -8.55 43.47
CA SER A 730 7.78 -7.74 43.86
C SER A 730 6.52 -8.60 43.96
N VAL A 731 5.70 -8.36 44.97
CA VAL A 731 4.42 -9.06 45.16
C VAL A 731 3.50 -8.74 43.97
N PRO A 732 3.08 -9.74 43.16
CA PRO A 732 2.19 -9.50 42.04
C PRO A 732 0.81 -9.06 42.52
N THR A 733 0.21 -8.10 41.81
CA THR A 733 -1.13 -7.57 42.11
C THR A 733 -2.19 -8.07 41.12
N ARG A 734 -3.47 -7.88 41.44
CA ARG A 734 -4.57 -8.22 40.51
C ARG A 734 -4.48 -7.38 39.25
N GLU A 735 -4.05 -6.13 39.40
CA GLU A 735 -3.88 -5.15 38.36
C GLU A 735 -2.70 -5.51 37.43
N ASP A 736 -1.63 -6.10 37.96
CA ASP A 736 -0.52 -6.62 37.13
C ASP A 736 -0.99 -7.79 36.25
N ASN A 737 -1.82 -8.67 36.82
CA ASN A 737 -2.43 -9.76 36.08
C ASN A 737 -3.37 -9.27 34.96
N VAL A 738 -4.14 -8.20 35.20
CA VAL A 738 -4.96 -7.57 34.15
C VAL A 738 -4.09 -6.96 33.04
N ARG A 739 -2.94 -6.39 33.39
CA ARG A 739 -1.97 -5.90 32.40
C ARG A 739 -1.43 -7.04 31.54
N SER A 740 -0.98 -8.14 32.15
CA SER A 740 -0.54 -9.33 31.42
C SER A 740 -1.64 -9.92 30.54
N LEU A 741 -2.89 -9.93 31.01
CA LEU A 741 -4.05 -10.30 30.18
C LEU A 741 -4.20 -9.36 28.97
N GLY A 742 -4.01 -8.05 29.14
CA GLY A 742 -4.01 -7.08 28.04
C GLY A 742 -2.94 -7.37 26.98
N GLU A 743 -1.72 -7.72 27.41
CA GLU A 743 -0.60 -8.08 26.52
C GLU A 743 -0.91 -9.37 25.74
N LEU A 744 -1.47 -10.37 26.42
CA LEU A 744 -1.90 -11.62 25.78
C LEU A 744 -3.07 -11.40 24.81
N LEU A 745 -4.03 -10.54 25.14
CA LEU A 745 -5.13 -10.20 24.24
C LEU A 745 -4.65 -9.44 23.00
N GLN A 746 -3.64 -8.55 23.13
CA GLN A 746 -2.99 -7.93 21.98
C GLN A 746 -2.29 -8.96 21.10
N MET A 747 -1.60 -9.94 21.70
CA MET A 747 -0.94 -11.03 20.98
C MET A 747 -1.97 -11.92 20.24
N ILE A 748 -3.00 -12.42 20.94
CA ILE A 748 -4.08 -13.27 20.42
C ILE A 748 -4.81 -12.61 19.23
N SER A 749 -4.96 -11.29 19.28
CA SER A 749 -5.65 -10.52 18.25
C SER A 749 -4.73 -10.02 17.13
N SER A 750 -3.45 -10.38 17.14
CA SER A 750 -2.49 -10.03 16.09
C SER A 750 -2.31 -11.18 15.10
N LYS A 751 -2.09 -10.84 13.83
CA LYS A 751 -1.77 -11.83 12.79
C LYS A 751 -0.26 -12.09 12.82
N ALA A 752 0.15 -13.34 12.99
CA ALA A 752 1.57 -13.70 12.95
C ALA A 752 2.18 -13.28 11.60
N GLY A 753 3.25 -12.49 11.64
CA GLY A 753 3.99 -12.05 10.45
C GLY A 753 3.29 -11.00 9.57
N TRP A 754 2.17 -10.38 9.99
CA TRP A 754 1.48 -9.35 9.21
C TRP A 754 1.41 -8.03 9.99
N ASP A 755 2.28 -7.08 9.68
CA ASP A 755 2.21 -5.73 10.24
C ASP A 755 1.61 -4.76 9.19
N MET A 756 0.40 -4.26 9.46
CA MET A 756 -0.37 -3.47 8.49
C MET A 756 0.07 -1.99 8.51
N PRO A 757 0.29 -1.34 7.35
CA PRO A 757 0.62 0.07 7.29
C PRO A 757 -0.54 0.93 7.81
N SER A 758 -0.27 1.91 8.68
CA SER A 758 -1.12 3.06 9.07
C SER A 758 -1.94 3.04 10.38
N ARG A 759 -1.72 2.11 11.32
CA ARG A 759 -2.40 2.16 12.64
C ARG A 759 -1.45 1.87 13.81
N PRO A 760 -1.61 2.54 14.95
CA PRO A 760 -0.80 2.25 16.14
C PRO A 760 -1.18 0.87 16.70
N GLU A 761 -0.14 0.10 17.03
CA GLU A 761 -0.04 -1.03 17.98
C GLU A 761 -1.19 -2.06 18.05
N GLY A 762 -0.93 -3.26 17.50
CA GLY A 762 -1.60 -4.51 17.86
C GLY A 762 -3.07 -4.65 17.46
N MET A 763 -3.64 -5.83 17.73
CA MET A 763 -5.08 -6.13 17.55
C MET A 763 -5.60 -6.09 16.10
N HIS A 764 -4.84 -6.61 15.14
CA HIS A 764 -5.18 -6.65 13.71
C HIS A 764 -6.48 -7.40 13.37
N LEU A 765 -6.85 -8.41 14.16
CA LEU A 765 -8.09 -9.16 14.03
C LEU A 765 -9.32 -8.38 14.53
N TRP A 766 -9.11 -7.36 15.35
CA TRP A 766 -10.15 -6.56 16.01
C TRP A 766 -10.12 -5.10 15.53
N GLN A 767 -10.03 -4.87 14.22
CA GLN A 767 -9.92 -3.54 13.60
C GLN A 767 -11.27 -3.06 13.03
N GLY A 768 -11.55 -1.75 13.15
CA GLY A 768 -12.79 -1.10 12.69
C GLY A 768 -13.76 -0.75 13.83
N ASP A 769 -14.79 0.06 13.57
CA ASP A 769 -15.62 0.64 14.65
C ASP A 769 -16.42 -0.42 15.44
N THR A 770 -16.64 -1.61 14.85
CA THR A 770 -17.29 -2.73 15.56
C THR A 770 -16.50 -3.21 16.77
N TRP A 771 -15.17 -3.06 16.75
CA TRP A 771 -14.25 -3.58 17.77
C TRP A 771 -13.73 -2.49 18.69
N GLU A 772 -14.14 -1.24 18.46
CA GLU A 772 -13.65 -0.07 19.18
C GLU A 772 -13.82 -0.21 20.70
N GLN A 773 -14.97 -0.74 21.16
CA GLN A 773 -15.22 -0.98 22.58
C GLN A 773 -14.27 -2.04 23.15
N LEU A 774 -14.01 -3.12 22.39
CA LEU A 774 -13.07 -4.17 22.79
C LEU A 774 -11.62 -3.66 22.82
N ARG A 775 -11.20 -2.90 21.81
CA ARG A 775 -9.85 -2.31 21.76
C ARG A 775 -9.62 -1.31 22.88
N ARG A 776 -10.59 -0.43 23.17
CA ARG A 776 -10.50 0.49 24.31
C ARG A 776 -10.39 -0.26 25.63
N LEU A 777 -11.11 -1.37 25.78
CA LEU A 777 -11.00 -2.22 26.96
C LEU A 777 -9.60 -2.84 27.08
N VAL A 778 -9.04 -3.38 25.99
CA VAL A 778 -7.68 -3.95 25.97
C VAL A 778 -6.63 -2.88 26.27
N LEU A 779 -6.77 -1.66 25.74
CA LEU A 779 -5.89 -0.54 26.06
C LEU A 779 -6.01 -0.11 27.53
N ARG A 780 -7.22 -0.11 28.11
CA ARG A 780 -7.42 0.12 29.56
C ARG A 780 -6.75 -0.95 30.43
N CYS A 781 -6.65 -2.20 29.94
CA CYS A 781 -5.89 -3.23 30.66
C CYS A 781 -4.39 -2.90 30.73
N LEU A 782 -3.87 -2.20 29.71
CA LEU A 782 -2.48 -1.80 29.59
C LEU A 782 -2.18 -0.41 30.16
N ASP A 783 -3.12 0.19 30.88
CA ASP A 783 -2.94 1.52 31.42
C ASP A 783 -1.75 1.58 32.39
N THR A 784 -1.00 2.67 32.30
CA THR A 784 0.13 2.96 33.18
C THR A 784 -0.31 3.11 34.63
N ASP A 785 -1.53 3.57 34.89
CA ASP A 785 -2.15 3.64 36.21
C ASP A 785 -2.91 2.32 36.53
N PRO A 786 -2.46 1.53 37.52
CA PRO A 786 -3.15 0.31 37.94
C PRO A 786 -4.62 0.51 38.32
N ALA A 787 -4.99 1.67 38.87
CA ALA A 787 -6.34 1.95 39.32
C ALA A 787 -7.36 2.11 38.16
N GLN A 788 -6.89 2.36 36.94
CA GLN A 788 -7.75 2.51 35.75
C GLN A 788 -8.03 1.18 35.05
N ARG A 789 -7.32 0.11 35.42
CA ARG A 789 -7.43 -1.21 34.79
C ARG A 789 -8.77 -1.86 35.19
N PRO A 790 -9.50 -2.48 34.24
CA PRO A 790 -10.77 -3.14 34.51
C PRO A 790 -10.58 -4.44 35.30
N ALA A 791 -11.65 -4.97 35.90
CA ALA A 791 -11.62 -6.30 36.49
C ALA A 791 -11.57 -7.39 35.39
N ALA A 792 -10.90 -8.52 35.64
CA ALA A 792 -10.84 -9.63 34.69
C ALA A 792 -12.23 -10.16 34.28
N SER A 793 -13.22 -10.10 35.19
CA SER A 793 -14.63 -10.43 34.90
C SER A 793 -15.28 -9.48 33.88
N GLU A 794 -15.01 -8.17 33.96
CA GLU A 794 -15.49 -7.18 32.99
C GLU A 794 -14.93 -7.48 31.59
N VAL A 795 -13.66 -7.91 31.51
CA VAL A 795 -13.01 -8.32 30.26
C VAL A 795 -13.65 -9.57 29.69
N ALA A 796 -13.91 -10.58 30.53
CA ALA A 796 -14.56 -11.82 30.11
C ALA A 796 -15.99 -11.59 29.58
N GLU A 797 -16.78 -10.74 30.25
CA GLU A 797 -18.15 -10.41 29.82
C GLU A 797 -18.19 -9.71 28.46
N LEU A 798 -17.26 -8.77 28.20
CA LEU A 798 -17.18 -8.11 26.91
C LEU A 798 -16.80 -9.09 25.80
N LEU A 799 -15.80 -9.94 26.03
CA LEU A 799 -15.38 -10.96 25.07
C LEU A 799 -16.50 -11.96 24.77
N ALA A 800 -17.26 -12.41 25.78
CA ALA A 800 -18.39 -13.31 25.59
C ALA A 800 -19.49 -12.72 24.68
N ARG A 801 -19.78 -11.41 24.80
CA ARG A 801 -20.71 -10.71 23.89
C ARG A 801 -20.21 -10.71 22.45
N TYR A 802 -18.92 -10.52 22.23
CA TYR A 802 -18.31 -10.59 20.90
C TYR A 802 -18.28 -12.02 20.35
N VAL A 803 -18.03 -13.05 21.17
CA VAL A 803 -18.14 -14.46 20.77
C VAL A 803 -19.56 -14.77 20.28
N ALA A 804 -20.59 -14.42 21.05
CA ALA A 804 -21.99 -14.65 20.67
C ALA A 804 -22.34 -13.95 19.34
N ARG A 805 -21.88 -12.70 19.17
CA ARG A 805 -22.08 -11.93 17.94
C ARG A 805 -21.37 -12.54 16.73
N THR A 806 -20.12 -12.98 16.89
CA THR A 806 -19.34 -13.60 15.80
C THR A 806 -19.86 -14.99 15.47
N ARG A 807 -20.40 -15.75 16.44
CA ARG A 807 -21.10 -17.02 16.19
C ARG A 807 -22.37 -16.82 15.36
N LEU A 808 -23.17 -15.79 15.62
CA LEU A 808 -24.34 -15.45 14.78
C LEU A 808 -23.96 -15.11 13.33
N GLN A 809 -22.74 -14.60 13.10
CA GLN A 809 -22.22 -14.29 11.76
C GLN A 809 -21.60 -15.50 11.06
N ARG A 810 -21.00 -16.44 11.81
CA ARG A 810 -20.32 -17.65 11.30
C ARG A 810 -21.19 -18.88 11.21
N GLY A 811 -22.22 -18.99 12.04
CA GLY A 811 -23.17 -20.09 12.12
C GLY A 811 -23.97 -20.24 10.83
N GLY A 812 -23.35 -20.89 9.84
CA GLY A 812 -24.05 -21.64 8.82
C GLY A 812 -24.50 -22.97 9.40
N GLY A 813 -25.52 -22.94 10.26
CA GLY A 813 -26.53 -23.99 10.12
C GLY A 813 -27.31 -23.73 8.83
N PRO A 814 -27.95 -24.74 8.20
CA PRO A 814 -28.91 -24.46 7.14
C PRO A 814 -29.85 -23.38 7.69
N PRO A 815 -30.15 -22.32 6.91
CA PRO A 815 -30.81 -21.15 7.44
C PRO A 815 -32.04 -21.59 8.21
N ALA A 816 -32.15 -21.14 9.47
CA ALA A 816 -33.47 -20.87 10.00
C ALA A 816 -34.10 -19.97 8.94
N SER A 817 -34.99 -20.56 8.15
CA SER A 817 -35.57 -20.02 6.94
C SER A 817 -35.66 -18.49 7.01
N LEU A 818 -34.72 -17.78 6.37
CA LEU A 818 -35.03 -16.46 5.86
C LEU A 818 -36.24 -16.73 4.98
N SER A 819 -37.41 -16.29 5.45
CA SER A 819 -38.67 -16.62 4.81
C SER A 819 -38.51 -16.41 3.29
N PRO A 820 -38.86 -17.39 2.46
CA PRO A 820 -38.52 -17.46 1.03
C PRO A 820 -39.30 -16.45 0.18
N ASN A 821 -39.81 -15.37 0.76
CA ASN A 821 -40.53 -14.36 0.02
C ASN A 821 -39.61 -13.20 -0.31
N ARG A 822 -39.18 -13.15 -1.57
CA ARG A 822 -38.98 -11.88 -2.27
C ARG A 822 -40.17 -10.99 -1.86
N PRO A 823 -39.95 -9.77 -1.34
CA PRO A 823 -41.03 -8.91 -0.88
C PRO A 823 -42.08 -8.83 -1.98
N ALA A 824 -43.35 -9.03 -1.61
CA ALA A 824 -44.46 -9.06 -2.55
C ALA A 824 -44.36 -7.85 -3.48
N ARG A 825 -44.58 -8.08 -4.78
CA ARG A 825 -44.55 -7.00 -5.75
C ARG A 825 -45.68 -6.03 -5.42
N VAL A 826 -45.33 -4.85 -4.92
CA VAL A 826 -46.30 -3.82 -4.55
C VAL A 826 -46.66 -3.03 -5.81
N PRO A 827 -47.95 -2.83 -6.11
CA PRO A 827 -48.37 -1.99 -7.23
C PRO A 827 -47.78 -0.58 -7.11
N LEU A 828 -47.22 -0.08 -8.21
CA LEU A 828 -46.68 1.28 -8.25
C LEU A 828 -47.82 2.30 -8.11
N THR A 829 -47.66 3.20 -7.16
CA THR A 829 -48.50 4.38 -6.90
C THR A 829 -47.62 5.63 -6.93
N PRO A 830 -47.09 6.00 -8.11
CA PRO A 830 -46.16 7.11 -8.21
C PRO A 830 -46.82 8.42 -7.76
N PRO A 831 -46.06 9.33 -7.13
CA PRO A 831 -46.58 10.62 -6.70
C PRO A 831 -47.09 11.43 -7.90
N PRO A 832 -48.15 12.25 -7.73
CA PRO A 832 -48.69 13.07 -8.80
C PRO A 832 -47.60 14.02 -9.32
N THR A 833 -47.21 13.84 -10.59
CA THR A 833 -46.20 14.64 -11.27
C THR A 833 -46.63 16.11 -11.34
N ALA A 834 -45.81 17.01 -10.78
CA ALA A 834 -45.90 18.43 -11.08
C ALA A 834 -45.58 18.63 -12.57
N GLN A 835 -46.63 18.87 -13.37
CA GLN A 835 -46.62 19.18 -14.80
C GLN A 835 -45.75 18.25 -15.66
N ALA A 836 -46.39 17.24 -16.25
CA ALA A 836 -45.84 16.55 -17.41
C ALA A 836 -45.37 17.58 -18.44
N SER A 837 -44.07 17.67 -18.66
CA SER A 837 -43.51 18.49 -19.73
C SER A 837 -44.19 18.06 -21.04
N GLN A 838 -44.70 19.03 -21.80
CA GLN A 838 -45.49 18.79 -23.00
C GLN A 838 -44.86 17.71 -23.90
N PRO A 839 -45.68 16.82 -24.51
CA PRO A 839 -45.20 15.79 -25.44
C PRO A 839 -44.60 16.46 -26.68
N GLY A 840 -43.31 16.79 -26.62
CA GLY A 840 -42.58 17.54 -27.65
C GLY A 840 -41.22 18.06 -27.17
N GLN A 841 -41.06 18.32 -25.87
CA GLN A 841 -39.74 18.59 -25.28
C GLN A 841 -39.15 17.27 -24.76
N HIS A 842 -38.21 16.66 -25.49
CA HIS A 842 -37.52 15.44 -25.07
C HIS A 842 -36.57 15.65 -23.88
N GLY A 843 -36.97 16.38 -22.83
CA GLY A 843 -36.24 16.49 -21.56
C GLY A 843 -34.74 16.84 -21.69
N GLY A 844 -34.35 17.55 -22.75
CA GLY A 844 -32.96 17.83 -23.08
C GLY A 844 -32.17 16.73 -23.79
N LEU A 845 -32.69 15.52 -24.02
CA LEU A 845 -31.98 14.45 -24.73
C LEU A 845 -31.58 14.85 -26.17
N ARG A 846 -30.29 14.69 -26.51
CA ARG A 846 -29.82 14.83 -27.89
C ARG A 846 -30.11 13.56 -28.68
N LEU A 847 -31.09 13.62 -29.58
CA LEU A 847 -31.53 12.51 -30.41
C LEU A 847 -31.06 12.70 -31.87
N PRO A 848 -30.92 11.63 -32.67
CA PRO A 848 -30.61 11.74 -34.09
C PRO A 848 -31.63 12.63 -34.81
N ARG A 849 -31.19 13.52 -35.71
CA ARG A 849 -32.05 14.56 -36.29
C ARG A 849 -33.05 14.03 -37.34
N PHE A 850 -32.69 13.02 -38.13
CA PHE A 850 -33.52 12.47 -39.22
C PHE A 850 -33.24 10.97 -39.45
N GLY A 851 -34.08 10.30 -40.25
CA GLY A 851 -33.82 8.94 -40.77
C GLY A 851 -34.38 7.77 -39.95
N THR A 852 -34.01 6.55 -40.32
CA THR A 852 -34.40 5.29 -39.65
C THR A 852 -33.98 5.27 -38.18
N ALA A 853 -32.77 5.75 -37.88
CA ALA A 853 -32.24 5.86 -36.53
C ALA A 853 -33.12 6.74 -35.61
N ARG A 854 -33.76 7.79 -36.15
CA ARG A 854 -34.70 8.63 -35.39
C ARG A 854 -35.95 7.83 -35.03
N ARG A 855 -36.53 7.11 -35.99
CA ARG A 855 -37.72 6.26 -35.79
C ARG A 855 -37.46 5.15 -34.77
N GLU A 856 -36.33 4.45 -34.89
CA GLU A 856 -35.91 3.44 -33.91
C GLU A 856 -35.77 4.02 -32.49
N THR A 857 -35.16 5.20 -32.40
CA THR A 857 -35.02 5.92 -31.12
C THR A 857 -36.39 6.32 -30.55
N GLU A 858 -37.32 6.81 -31.38
CA GLU A 858 -38.69 7.13 -30.96
C GLU A 858 -39.46 5.88 -30.51
N THR A 859 -39.37 4.77 -31.25
CA THR A 859 -39.97 3.49 -30.86
C THR A 859 -39.42 3.00 -29.53
N ARG A 860 -38.10 3.11 -29.30
CA ARG A 860 -37.47 2.75 -28.03
C ARG A 860 -37.96 3.64 -26.88
N LEU A 861 -38.06 4.95 -27.11
CA LEU A 861 -38.63 5.88 -26.13
C LEU A 861 -40.10 5.56 -25.80
N GLN A 862 -40.89 5.13 -26.78
CA GLN A 862 -42.27 4.69 -26.55
C GLN A 862 -42.32 3.44 -25.65
N ARG A 863 -41.45 2.44 -25.88
CA ARG A 863 -41.33 1.26 -25.02
C ARG A 863 -40.93 1.63 -23.59
N LEU A 864 -39.93 2.50 -23.45
CA LEU A 864 -39.46 2.97 -22.14
C LEU A 864 -40.51 3.78 -21.36
N ARG A 865 -41.50 4.36 -22.03
CA ARG A 865 -42.58 5.14 -21.41
C ARG A 865 -43.77 4.29 -20.95
N VAL A 866 -43.81 3.00 -21.28
CA VAL A 866 -44.88 2.12 -20.82
C VAL A 866 -44.83 2.05 -19.28
N PRO A 867 -45.92 2.39 -18.57
CA PRO A 867 -45.96 2.32 -17.11
C PRO A 867 -45.62 0.91 -16.61
N LEU A 868 -44.75 0.83 -15.61
CA LEU A 868 -44.42 -0.45 -15.00
C LEU A 868 -45.50 -0.80 -13.97
N PRO A 869 -45.92 -2.07 -13.85
CA PRO A 869 -46.88 -2.46 -12.81
C PRO A 869 -46.24 -2.48 -11.41
N HIS A 870 -44.93 -2.70 -11.32
CA HIS A 870 -44.18 -2.84 -10.07
C HIS A 870 -42.77 -2.24 -10.21
N SER A 871 -42.16 -1.85 -9.10
CA SER A 871 -40.79 -1.33 -9.06
C SER A 871 -39.77 -2.36 -9.57
N ARG A 872 -38.86 -1.93 -10.44
CA ARG A 872 -37.73 -2.72 -10.98
C ARG A 872 -36.43 -2.40 -10.24
N ARG A 873 -35.70 -3.44 -9.81
CA ARG A 873 -34.48 -3.30 -9.01
C ARG A 873 -33.25 -3.65 -9.83
N LEU A 874 -32.44 -2.64 -10.13
CA LEU A 874 -31.21 -2.78 -10.92
C LEU A 874 -30.00 -2.69 -9.99
N THR A 875 -29.08 -3.64 -10.10
CA THR A 875 -27.84 -3.61 -9.33
C THR A 875 -26.65 -3.48 -10.26
N LEU A 876 -25.81 -2.47 -10.02
CA LEU A 876 -24.63 -2.19 -10.80
C LEU A 876 -23.37 -2.61 -10.04
N ILE A 877 -22.60 -3.54 -10.61
CA ILE A 877 -21.32 -4.02 -10.09
C ILE A 877 -20.18 -3.67 -11.05
N GLY A 878 -18.95 -3.55 -10.53
CA GLY A 878 -17.78 -3.22 -11.33
C GLY A 878 -16.83 -4.41 -11.44
N ALA A 879 -16.35 -4.72 -12.65
CA ALA A 879 -15.33 -5.76 -12.85
C ALA A 879 -13.99 -5.39 -12.20
N TYR A 880 -13.70 -4.10 -12.10
CA TYR A 880 -12.48 -3.55 -11.49
C TYR A 880 -12.70 -2.09 -11.06
N HIS A 881 -11.73 -1.52 -10.36
CA HIS A 881 -11.72 -0.09 -10.03
C HIS A 881 -11.83 0.76 -11.31
N TYR A 882 -12.54 1.89 -11.22
CA TYR A 882 -12.74 2.81 -12.34
C TYR A 882 -13.42 2.22 -13.59
N SER A 883 -14.20 1.15 -13.43
CA SER A 883 -15.00 0.53 -14.49
C SER A 883 -16.19 1.36 -15.00
N GLY A 884 -16.32 2.62 -14.57
CA GLY A 884 -17.44 3.50 -14.96
C GLY A 884 -18.78 3.15 -14.29
N ARG A 885 -18.78 2.32 -13.23
CA ARG A 885 -19.97 1.87 -12.49
C ARG A 885 -20.85 3.01 -11.99
N ALA A 886 -20.30 3.90 -11.16
CA ALA A 886 -21.04 5.04 -10.60
C ALA A 886 -21.53 6.01 -11.69
N THR A 887 -20.71 6.25 -12.73
CA THR A 887 -21.10 7.04 -13.90
C THR A 887 -22.30 6.39 -14.61
N THR A 888 -22.27 5.07 -14.81
CA THR A 888 -23.36 4.32 -15.43
C THR A 888 -24.64 4.41 -14.60
N THR A 889 -24.54 4.26 -13.27
CA THR A 889 -25.67 4.42 -12.34
C THR A 889 -26.33 5.79 -12.49
N MET A 890 -25.53 6.86 -12.48
CA MET A 890 -26.02 8.24 -12.53
C MET A 890 -26.65 8.59 -13.89
N VAL A 891 -26.04 8.14 -14.99
CA VAL A 891 -26.52 8.40 -16.35
C VAL A 891 -27.78 7.60 -16.66
N LEU A 892 -27.79 6.30 -16.36
CA LEU A 892 -28.95 5.43 -16.57
C LEU A 892 -30.15 5.90 -15.74
N GLY A 893 -29.94 6.19 -14.45
CA GLY A 893 -31.00 6.68 -13.57
C GLY A 893 -31.59 8.02 -14.04
N SER A 894 -30.73 8.97 -14.44
CA SER A 894 -31.19 10.27 -14.95
C SER A 894 -31.96 10.13 -16.27
N LEU A 895 -31.53 9.23 -17.14
CA LEU A 895 -32.21 8.94 -18.39
C LEU A 895 -33.59 8.33 -18.16
N LEU A 896 -33.68 7.32 -17.29
CA LEU A 896 -34.96 6.67 -16.95
C LEU A 896 -35.95 7.68 -16.36
N ALA A 897 -35.51 8.50 -15.40
CA ALA A 897 -36.34 9.55 -14.80
C ALA A 897 -36.83 10.56 -15.84
N THR A 898 -35.94 11.00 -16.73
CA THR A 898 -36.26 11.99 -17.78
C THR A 898 -37.23 11.43 -18.84
N VAL A 899 -37.01 10.19 -19.28
CA VAL A 899 -37.82 9.58 -20.36
C VAL A 899 -39.22 9.24 -19.87
N ARG A 900 -39.33 8.75 -18.64
CA ARG A 900 -40.59 8.29 -18.03
C ARG A 900 -41.37 9.41 -17.36
N GLY A 901 -40.70 10.45 -16.87
CA GLY A 901 -41.31 11.48 -16.03
C GLY A 901 -41.72 10.97 -14.65
N GLU A 902 -41.27 9.79 -14.25
CA GLU A 902 -41.52 9.16 -12.95
C GLU A 902 -40.26 9.26 -12.06
N PRO A 903 -40.40 9.27 -10.73
CA PRO A 903 -39.25 9.30 -9.84
C PRO A 903 -38.47 7.97 -9.93
N VAL A 904 -37.16 8.09 -10.04
CA VAL A 904 -36.20 6.97 -10.01
C VAL A 904 -35.28 7.19 -8.81
N LEU A 905 -34.94 6.12 -8.09
CA LEU A 905 -34.07 6.16 -6.93
C LEU A 905 -32.72 5.53 -7.25
N ALA A 906 -31.62 6.19 -6.90
CA ALA A 906 -30.28 5.61 -6.90
C ALA A 906 -29.71 5.59 -5.49
N LEU A 907 -29.12 4.47 -5.09
CA LEU A 907 -28.62 4.19 -3.76
C LEU A 907 -27.17 3.70 -3.84
N ASP A 908 -26.29 4.18 -2.97
CA ASP A 908 -25.05 3.46 -2.69
C ASP A 908 -25.39 2.15 -1.96
N GLY A 909 -25.10 1.01 -2.58
CA GLY A 909 -25.55 -0.30 -2.14
C GLY A 909 -24.66 -1.01 -1.14
N ALA A 910 -23.39 -0.62 -1.05
CA ALA A 910 -22.42 -1.29 -0.18
C ALA A 910 -22.44 -0.72 1.23
N ALA A 911 -22.14 -1.57 2.21
CA ALA A 911 -22.25 -1.21 3.64
C ALA A 911 -21.20 -0.19 4.12
N SER A 912 -20.10 -0.05 3.39
CA SER A 912 -18.90 0.66 3.85
C SER A 912 -18.32 1.67 2.85
N GLU A 913 -18.81 1.69 1.62
CA GLU A 913 -18.23 2.48 0.54
C GLU A 913 -19.32 2.96 -0.42
N GLY A 914 -19.21 4.20 -0.87
CA GLY A 914 -20.12 4.80 -1.84
C GLY A 914 -19.37 5.69 -2.84
N ALA A 915 -19.91 5.78 -4.05
CA ALA A 915 -19.29 6.54 -5.14
C ALA A 915 -20.23 7.59 -5.76
N LEU A 916 -21.53 7.55 -5.42
CA LEU A 916 -22.52 8.47 -5.99
C LEU A 916 -22.37 9.91 -5.47
N ASP A 917 -21.77 10.10 -4.29
CA ASP A 917 -21.53 11.41 -3.67
C ASP A 917 -20.78 12.38 -4.60
N ALA A 918 -19.84 11.86 -5.39
CA ALA A 918 -19.00 12.64 -6.32
C ALA A 918 -19.79 13.35 -7.43
N PHE A 919 -21.06 12.99 -7.65
CA PHE A 919 -21.91 13.54 -8.70
C PHE A 919 -22.95 14.55 -8.18
N LEU A 920 -22.98 14.82 -6.87
CA LEU A 920 -23.98 15.67 -6.23
C LEU A 920 -23.39 17.05 -5.92
N THR A 921 -23.96 18.11 -6.49
CA THR A 921 -23.54 19.50 -6.21
C THR A 921 -24.20 20.08 -4.96
N HIS A 922 -25.47 19.75 -4.71
CA HIS A 922 -26.25 20.24 -3.58
C HIS A 922 -26.87 19.03 -2.85
N ARG A 923 -26.16 18.54 -1.83
CA ARG A 923 -26.43 17.24 -1.23
C ARG A 923 -27.36 17.32 -0.02
N ASN A 924 -28.24 16.31 0.09
CA ASN A 924 -28.89 15.91 1.33
C ASN A 924 -27.95 15.04 2.20
N GLY A 925 -27.83 15.36 3.48
CA GLY A 925 -26.91 14.68 4.41
C GLY A 925 -27.33 13.27 4.83
N ALA A 926 -28.54 12.83 4.47
CA ALA A 926 -29.08 11.52 4.80
C ALA A 926 -28.42 10.38 4.00
N VAL A 927 -28.30 9.22 4.65
CA VAL A 927 -27.76 7.98 4.08
C VAL A 927 -28.83 6.88 4.06
N VAL A 928 -28.52 5.71 3.46
CA VAL A 928 -29.47 4.58 3.33
C VAL A 928 -30.10 4.18 4.67
N ARG A 929 -29.31 4.21 5.75
CA ARG A 929 -29.79 3.93 7.11
C ARG A 929 -30.86 4.92 7.60
N ASP A 930 -30.77 6.19 7.21
CA ASP A 930 -31.74 7.22 7.61
C ASP A 930 -33.10 7.02 6.92
N LEU A 931 -33.08 6.44 5.71
CA LEU A 931 -34.30 5.95 5.06
C LEU A 931 -34.82 4.71 5.78
N ALA A 932 -33.96 3.73 6.08
CA ALA A 932 -34.37 2.52 6.79
C ALA A 932 -34.96 2.78 8.19
N ALA A 933 -34.57 3.88 8.84
CA ALA A 933 -35.06 4.33 10.13
C ALA A 933 -36.45 5.00 10.06
N LEU A 934 -36.99 5.26 8.86
CA LEU A 934 -38.36 5.70 8.69
C LEU A 934 -39.35 4.65 9.20
N GLN A 935 -40.57 5.11 9.45
CA GLN A 935 -41.72 4.23 9.72
C GLN A 935 -41.85 3.19 8.59
N PRO A 936 -42.41 1.98 8.85
CA PRO A 936 -42.50 0.91 7.85
C PRO A 936 -43.21 1.29 6.55
N THR A 937 -44.18 2.21 6.62
CA THR A 937 -44.93 2.75 5.48
C THR A 937 -44.79 4.28 5.42
N PRO A 938 -43.60 4.79 5.05
CA PRO A 938 -43.39 6.22 4.98
C PRO A 938 -44.08 6.78 3.74
N SER A 939 -44.57 8.00 3.84
CA SER A 939 -45.05 8.75 2.69
C SER A 939 -43.90 9.08 1.73
N TYR A 940 -44.22 9.27 0.44
CA TYR A 940 -43.22 9.71 -0.55
C TYR A 940 -42.52 11.02 -0.12
N ALA A 941 -43.22 11.94 0.55
CA ALA A 941 -42.63 13.19 1.03
C ALA A 941 -41.51 12.97 2.07
N GLU A 942 -41.68 11.97 2.95
CA GLU A 942 -40.69 11.64 3.98
C GLU A 942 -39.44 10.97 3.40
N ILE A 943 -39.60 10.14 2.37
CA ILE A 943 -38.47 9.58 1.62
C ILE A 943 -37.77 10.69 0.85
N ARG A 944 -38.52 11.49 0.07
CA ARG A 944 -38.00 12.61 -0.73
C ARG A 944 -37.19 13.59 0.13
N ALA A 945 -37.64 13.88 1.34
CA ALA A 945 -36.94 14.76 2.29
C ALA A 945 -35.54 14.24 2.71
N ARG A 946 -35.22 12.97 2.46
CA ARG A 946 -33.91 12.33 2.73
C ARG A 946 -33.13 12.00 1.45
N THR A 947 -33.60 12.43 0.29
CA THR A 947 -32.93 12.20 -0.99
C THR A 947 -32.39 13.51 -1.56
N THR A 948 -31.41 13.40 -2.44
CA THR A 948 -30.95 14.51 -3.28
C THR A 948 -31.59 14.39 -4.66
N ARG A 949 -32.47 15.32 -5.03
CA ARG A 949 -33.16 15.30 -6.34
C ARG A 949 -32.40 16.11 -7.38
N LEU A 950 -32.08 15.48 -8.51
CA LEU A 950 -31.44 16.12 -9.66
C LEU A 950 -32.45 16.77 -10.61
N GLU A 951 -31.97 17.65 -11.50
CA GLU A 951 -32.77 18.27 -12.57
C GLU A 951 -33.47 17.22 -13.47
N SER A 952 -32.86 16.05 -13.64
CA SER A 952 -33.41 14.93 -14.42
C SER A 952 -34.61 14.23 -13.78
N GLY A 953 -34.89 14.50 -12.49
CA GLY A 953 -35.88 13.78 -11.70
C GLY A 953 -35.31 12.56 -10.96
N LEU A 954 -34.05 12.20 -11.17
CA LEU A 954 -33.36 11.17 -10.39
C LEU A 954 -33.20 11.63 -8.93
N GLU A 955 -33.59 10.79 -7.99
CA GLU A 955 -33.36 10.97 -6.56
C GLU A 955 -32.22 10.07 -6.11
N VAL A 956 -31.26 10.62 -5.37
CA VAL A 956 -30.01 9.93 -5.00
C VAL A 956 -29.84 9.93 -3.48
N VAL A 957 -29.51 8.77 -2.93
CA VAL A 957 -29.04 8.60 -1.55
C VAL A 957 -27.62 8.07 -1.61
N ALA A 958 -26.67 8.91 -1.23
CA ALA A 958 -25.25 8.60 -1.26
C ALA A 958 -24.66 8.53 0.15
N HIS A 959 -23.70 7.64 0.37
CA HIS A 959 -22.86 7.64 1.56
C HIS A 959 -22.04 8.94 1.63
N ARG A 960 -21.52 9.28 2.82
CA ARG A 960 -20.59 10.41 2.93
C ARG A 960 -19.27 10.09 2.22
N THR A 961 -18.49 11.09 1.86
CA THR A 961 -17.15 10.86 1.31
C THR A 961 -16.26 10.28 2.42
N GLY A 962 -15.74 9.06 2.24
CA GLY A 962 -14.92 8.35 3.22
C GLY A 962 -15.25 6.85 3.32
N HIS A 963 -14.46 6.10 4.08
CA HIS A 963 -14.76 4.70 4.40
C HIS A 963 -15.63 4.62 5.67
N PHE A 964 -16.77 3.94 5.59
CA PHE A 964 -17.67 3.70 6.72
C PHE A 964 -17.42 2.33 7.32
N SER A 965 -17.69 2.21 8.62
CA SER A 965 -17.66 0.90 9.25
C SER A 965 -18.76 -0.01 8.72
N PRO A 966 -18.47 -1.31 8.52
CA PRO A 966 -19.45 -2.27 8.05
C PRO A 966 -20.68 -2.30 8.96
N ASN A 967 -21.83 -1.90 8.44
CA ASN A 967 -23.08 -1.93 9.19
C ASN A 967 -23.62 -3.37 9.25
N PRO A 968 -23.67 -4.01 10.43
CA PRO A 968 -24.19 -5.37 10.57
C PRO A 968 -25.69 -5.49 10.26
N ALA A 969 -26.44 -4.38 10.38
CA ALA A 969 -27.85 -4.31 10.06
C ALA A 969 -28.12 -3.96 8.59
N HIS A 970 -27.06 -3.78 7.77
CA HIS A 970 -27.17 -3.34 6.37
C HIS A 970 -28.14 -4.21 5.56
N ALA A 971 -28.10 -5.52 5.77
CA ALA A 971 -29.00 -6.46 5.10
C ALA A 971 -30.48 -6.14 5.38
N GLN A 972 -30.85 -5.95 6.65
CA GLN A 972 -32.23 -5.64 7.02
C GLN A 972 -32.60 -4.21 6.63
N GLU A 973 -31.69 -3.25 6.78
CA GLU A 973 -31.89 -1.86 6.40
C GLU A 973 -32.12 -1.71 4.90
N TYR A 974 -31.29 -2.35 4.07
CA TYR A 974 -31.43 -2.34 2.62
C TYR A 974 -32.76 -2.97 2.18
N ALA A 975 -33.13 -4.13 2.75
CA ALA A 975 -34.41 -4.77 2.46
C ALA A 975 -35.61 -3.87 2.86
N ARG A 976 -35.52 -3.15 3.99
CA ARG A 976 -36.53 -2.17 4.41
C ARG A 976 -36.62 -1.00 3.45
N VAL A 977 -35.49 -0.41 3.03
CA VAL A 977 -35.48 0.71 2.06
C VAL A 977 -36.11 0.27 0.74
N LEU A 978 -35.82 -0.94 0.26
CA LEU A 978 -36.45 -1.47 -0.94
C LEU A 978 -37.97 -1.65 -0.78
N ALA A 979 -38.44 -2.07 0.40
CA ALA A 979 -39.87 -2.17 0.69
C ALA A 979 -40.55 -0.80 0.78
N GLN A 980 -39.90 0.18 1.42
CA GLN A 980 -40.39 1.56 1.55
C GLN A 980 -40.42 2.29 0.21
N ALA A 981 -39.45 2.03 -0.68
CA ALA A 981 -39.36 2.64 -2.00
C ALA A 981 -40.29 1.99 -3.04
N ALA A 982 -40.62 0.70 -2.88
CA ALA A 982 -41.37 -0.09 -3.85
C ALA A 982 -42.70 0.54 -4.35
N PRO A 983 -43.50 1.25 -3.53
CA PRO A 983 -44.73 1.86 -4.00
C PRO A 983 -44.50 3.10 -4.88
N TYR A 984 -43.38 3.81 -4.73
CA TYR A 984 -43.24 5.17 -5.27
C TYR A 984 -42.28 5.27 -6.45
N TYR A 985 -41.22 4.45 -6.50
CA TYR A 985 -40.16 4.55 -7.49
C TYR A 985 -40.25 3.42 -8.51
N SER A 986 -40.38 3.74 -9.79
CA SER A 986 -40.48 2.73 -10.84
C SER A 986 -39.18 1.96 -11.06
N PHE A 987 -38.04 2.60 -10.78
CA PHE A 987 -36.73 1.97 -10.74
C PHE A 987 -35.97 2.32 -9.46
N VAL A 988 -35.29 1.32 -8.91
CA VAL A 988 -34.30 1.49 -7.85
C VAL A 988 -32.96 0.94 -8.34
N LEU A 989 -31.99 1.83 -8.53
CA LEU A 989 -30.63 1.51 -8.94
C LEU A 989 -29.74 1.42 -7.70
N THR A 990 -29.00 0.33 -7.59
CA THR A 990 -28.08 0.08 -6.47
C THR A 990 -26.65 0.04 -6.97
N ASP A 991 -25.84 1.01 -6.54
CA ASP A 991 -24.43 1.18 -6.86
C ASP A 991 -23.58 0.34 -5.88
N TRP A 992 -23.16 -0.87 -6.28
CA TRP A 992 -22.34 -1.75 -5.43
C TRP A 992 -20.83 -1.52 -5.64
N SER A 993 -20.16 -0.81 -4.71
CA SER A 993 -18.73 -0.43 -4.86
C SER A 993 -17.69 -1.54 -4.68
N PRO A 994 -17.85 -2.49 -3.72
CA PRO A 994 -16.84 -3.51 -3.48
C PRO A 994 -16.60 -4.37 -4.72
N LEU A 995 -15.32 -4.52 -5.08
CA LEU A 995 -14.90 -5.40 -6.19
C LEU A 995 -15.13 -6.89 -5.91
N ARG A 996 -15.34 -7.25 -4.64
CA ARG A 996 -15.61 -8.62 -4.22
C ARG A 996 -17.05 -8.76 -3.81
N LEU A 997 -17.70 -9.80 -4.31
CA LEU A 997 -19.02 -10.23 -3.86
C LEU A 997 -18.81 -11.02 -2.56
N ASP A 998 -18.82 -10.32 -1.42
CA ASP A 998 -18.84 -10.96 -0.11
C ASP A 998 -20.28 -11.35 0.29
N ARG A 999 -20.47 -11.92 1.49
CA ARG A 999 -21.81 -12.29 1.98
C ARG A 999 -22.79 -11.10 2.08
N SER A 1000 -22.31 -9.86 2.13
CA SER A 1000 -23.20 -8.70 2.15
C SER A 1000 -23.79 -8.40 0.76
N ALA A 1001 -23.08 -8.79 -0.31
CA ALA A 1001 -23.60 -8.76 -1.67
C ALA A 1001 -24.76 -9.75 -1.86
N ASP A 1002 -24.82 -10.85 -1.10
CA ASP A 1002 -25.86 -11.87 -1.26
C ASP A 1002 -27.28 -11.32 -1.11
N VAL A 1003 -27.46 -10.41 -0.16
CA VAL A 1003 -28.74 -9.77 0.15
C VAL A 1003 -29.16 -8.82 -0.96
N VAL A 1004 -28.20 -8.04 -1.48
CA VAL A 1004 -28.45 -7.14 -2.61
C VAL A 1004 -28.82 -7.96 -3.85
N LEU A 1005 -27.99 -8.95 -4.20
CA LEU A 1005 -28.20 -9.83 -5.36
C LEU A 1005 -29.50 -10.65 -5.27
N HIS A 1006 -29.93 -11.04 -4.07
CA HIS A 1006 -31.22 -11.72 -3.88
C HIS A 1006 -32.42 -10.83 -4.24
N HIS A 1007 -32.30 -9.52 -4.01
CA HIS A 1007 -33.35 -8.55 -4.34
C HIS A 1007 -33.19 -7.90 -5.71
N THR A 1008 -32.09 -8.16 -6.42
CA THR A 1008 -31.86 -7.69 -7.79
C THR A 1008 -32.81 -8.37 -8.78
N ASP A 1009 -33.50 -7.57 -9.60
CA ASP A 1009 -34.24 -8.07 -10.76
C ASP A 1009 -33.33 -8.19 -11.99
N GLN A 1010 -32.41 -7.25 -12.17
CA GLN A 1010 -31.48 -7.20 -13.29
C GLN A 1010 -30.09 -6.76 -12.84
N LEU A 1011 -29.08 -7.59 -13.13
CA LEU A 1011 -27.67 -7.29 -12.85
C LEU A 1011 -27.05 -6.54 -14.04
N ILE A 1012 -26.31 -5.48 -13.74
CA ILE A 1012 -25.52 -4.72 -14.72
C ILE A 1012 -24.06 -4.76 -14.29
N LEU A 1013 -23.18 -5.33 -15.11
CA LEU A 1013 -21.75 -5.40 -14.86
C LEU A 1013 -21.01 -4.37 -15.71
N CYS A 1014 -20.35 -3.42 -15.07
CA CYS A 1014 -19.57 -2.38 -15.73
C CYS A 1014 -18.09 -2.79 -15.84
N CYS A 1015 -17.49 -2.58 -17.01
CA CYS A 1015 -16.07 -2.79 -17.25
C CYS A 1015 -15.51 -1.77 -18.27
N GLY A 1016 -14.19 -1.57 -18.28
CA GLY A 1016 -13.52 -0.88 -19.37
C GLY A 1016 -13.38 -1.75 -20.62
N THR A 1017 -12.86 -1.19 -21.71
CA THR A 1017 -12.65 -1.89 -22.99
C THR A 1017 -11.27 -2.51 -23.16
N ALA A 1018 -10.35 -2.35 -22.20
CA ALA A 1018 -9.04 -3.00 -22.24
C ALA A 1018 -9.12 -4.50 -21.92
N ASP A 1019 -8.24 -5.32 -22.49
CA ASP A 1019 -8.30 -6.79 -22.38
C ASP A 1019 -8.37 -7.28 -20.92
N TRP A 1020 -7.59 -6.66 -20.03
CA TRP A 1020 -7.59 -7.01 -18.61
C TRP A 1020 -8.91 -6.67 -17.89
N PHE A 1021 -9.64 -5.63 -18.32
CA PHE A 1021 -10.99 -5.32 -17.82
C PHE A 1021 -12.00 -6.35 -18.31
N LEU A 1022 -11.88 -6.79 -19.56
CA LEU A 1022 -12.73 -7.83 -20.14
C LEU A 1022 -12.51 -9.16 -19.42
N ASP A 1023 -11.26 -9.54 -19.15
CA ASP A 1023 -10.91 -10.73 -18.37
C ASP A 1023 -11.46 -10.65 -16.93
N ALA A 1024 -11.39 -9.48 -16.31
CA ALA A 1024 -11.97 -9.26 -14.98
C ALA A 1024 -13.48 -9.44 -15.00
N ALA A 1025 -14.18 -8.93 -16.02
CA ALA A 1025 -15.62 -9.07 -16.16
C ALA A 1025 -16.07 -10.55 -16.28
N VAL A 1026 -15.32 -11.36 -17.04
CA VAL A 1026 -15.55 -12.80 -17.15
C VAL A 1026 -15.48 -13.46 -15.78
N ARG A 1027 -14.39 -13.22 -15.02
CA ARG A 1027 -14.23 -13.78 -13.67
C ARG A 1027 -15.31 -13.33 -12.69
N THR A 1028 -15.76 -12.07 -12.78
CA THR A 1028 -16.82 -11.57 -11.91
C THR A 1028 -18.15 -12.30 -12.16
N LEU A 1029 -18.56 -12.52 -13.42
CA LEU A 1029 -19.77 -13.30 -13.70
C LEU A 1029 -19.62 -14.78 -13.35
N GLU A 1030 -18.43 -15.37 -13.49
CA GLU A 1030 -18.17 -16.72 -13.01
C GLU A 1030 -18.39 -16.82 -11.49
N GLY A 1031 -17.89 -15.85 -10.71
CA GLY A 1031 -18.14 -15.81 -9.26
C GLY A 1031 -19.62 -15.69 -8.89
N VAL A 1032 -20.44 -14.97 -9.67
CA VAL A 1032 -21.91 -14.92 -9.46
C VAL A 1032 -22.56 -16.29 -9.69
N ARG A 1033 -22.07 -17.06 -10.67
CA ARG A 1033 -22.54 -18.43 -10.96
C ARG A 1033 -22.13 -19.41 -9.88
N GLU A 1034 -20.87 -19.34 -9.44
CA GLU A 1034 -20.36 -20.15 -8.33
C GLU A 1034 -21.13 -19.90 -7.03
N ALA A 1035 -21.66 -18.68 -6.83
CA ALA A 1035 -22.55 -18.34 -5.73
C ALA A 1035 -24.02 -18.81 -5.93
N GLY A 1036 -24.30 -19.68 -6.91
CA GLY A 1036 -25.61 -20.29 -7.16
C GLY A 1036 -26.65 -19.39 -7.84
N ARG A 1037 -26.22 -18.30 -8.49
CA ARG A 1037 -27.11 -17.31 -9.14
C ARG A 1037 -27.02 -17.35 -10.66
N ASP A 1038 -27.06 -18.55 -11.24
CA ASP A 1038 -26.88 -18.77 -12.68
C ASP A 1038 -27.84 -17.96 -13.55
N ARG A 1039 -29.11 -17.89 -13.16
CA ARG A 1039 -30.11 -17.12 -13.89
C ARG A 1039 -29.74 -15.63 -13.95
N LEU A 1040 -29.37 -15.05 -12.81
CA LEU A 1040 -28.99 -13.64 -12.72
C LEU A 1040 -27.72 -13.35 -13.53
N ALA A 1041 -26.76 -14.28 -13.54
CA ALA A 1041 -25.55 -14.15 -14.35
C ALA A 1041 -25.82 -14.33 -15.86
N GLN A 1042 -26.77 -15.19 -16.25
CA GLN A 1042 -27.14 -15.41 -17.65
C GLN A 1042 -27.95 -14.24 -18.23
N GLU A 1043 -28.83 -13.66 -17.43
CA GLU A 1043 -29.64 -12.50 -17.80
C GLU A 1043 -28.86 -11.17 -17.62
N ALA A 1044 -27.64 -11.18 -17.07
CA ALA A 1044 -26.85 -9.98 -16.79
C ALA A 1044 -26.53 -9.15 -18.05
N VAL A 1045 -26.59 -7.82 -17.92
CA VAL A 1045 -26.19 -6.87 -18.97
C VAL A 1045 -24.79 -6.35 -18.68
N VAL A 1046 -23.89 -6.42 -19.66
CA VAL A 1046 -22.49 -5.97 -19.51
C VAL A 1046 -22.31 -4.64 -20.22
N VAL A 1047 -21.87 -3.63 -19.49
CA VAL A 1047 -21.56 -2.29 -20.00
C VAL A 1047 -20.06 -2.17 -20.14
N ALA A 1048 -19.58 -2.16 -21.39
CA ALA A 1048 -18.18 -1.95 -21.71
C ALA A 1048 -17.97 -0.49 -22.14
N ALA A 1049 -17.41 0.32 -21.25
CA ALA A 1049 -17.25 1.77 -21.45
C ALA A 1049 -15.81 2.16 -21.79
N GLU A 1050 -15.64 3.04 -22.77
CA GLU A 1050 -14.35 3.69 -23.02
C GLU A 1050 -14.10 4.80 -21.98
N VAL A 1051 -13.36 4.49 -20.92
CA VAL A 1051 -13.12 5.40 -19.78
C VAL A 1051 -11.90 6.32 -19.96
N ASP A 1052 -10.85 5.86 -20.65
CA ASP A 1052 -9.55 6.55 -20.75
C ASP A 1052 -9.39 7.42 -22.00
N GLY A 1053 -10.41 7.48 -22.86
CA GLY A 1053 -10.37 8.19 -24.14
C GLY A 1053 -10.95 7.38 -25.29
N PRO A 1054 -11.16 8.00 -26.47
CA PRO A 1054 -11.64 7.29 -27.65
C PRO A 1054 -10.57 6.30 -28.10
N SER A 1055 -10.81 5.02 -27.85
CA SER A 1055 -9.83 3.97 -28.14
C SER A 1055 -9.93 3.49 -29.60
N GLY A 1056 -11.13 3.63 -30.19
CA GLY A 1056 -11.45 3.08 -31.51
C GLY A 1056 -11.38 1.55 -31.55
N ARG A 1057 -11.14 0.89 -30.42
CA ARG A 1057 -11.08 -0.57 -30.30
C ARG A 1057 -12.51 -1.10 -30.31
N ARG A 1058 -12.77 -2.04 -31.21
CA ARG A 1058 -14.00 -2.83 -31.16
C ARG A 1058 -13.84 -3.90 -30.10
N LEU A 1059 -14.94 -4.22 -29.42
CA LEU A 1059 -14.98 -5.37 -28.51
C LEU A 1059 -14.67 -6.66 -29.29
N PRO A 1060 -13.93 -7.61 -28.70
CA PRO A 1060 -13.71 -8.92 -29.28
C PRO A 1060 -15.06 -9.61 -29.59
N ALA A 1061 -15.18 -10.21 -30.77
CA ALA A 1061 -16.43 -10.83 -31.21
C ALA A 1061 -16.86 -12.02 -30.32
N ASP A 1062 -15.89 -12.66 -29.66
CA ASP A 1062 -16.07 -13.78 -28.74
C ASP A 1062 -16.34 -13.32 -27.29
N PHE A 1063 -16.33 -12.01 -26.99
CA PHE A 1063 -16.45 -11.53 -25.62
C PHE A 1063 -17.76 -11.95 -24.94
N ALA A 1064 -18.90 -11.85 -25.63
CA ALA A 1064 -20.18 -12.32 -25.10
C ALA A 1064 -20.20 -13.83 -24.83
N HIS A 1065 -19.55 -14.61 -25.71
CA HIS A 1065 -19.41 -16.06 -25.54
C HIS A 1065 -18.56 -16.39 -24.31
N ARG A 1066 -17.44 -15.68 -24.10
CA ARG A 1066 -16.58 -15.82 -22.91
C ARG A 1066 -17.35 -15.50 -21.61
N LEU A 1067 -18.25 -14.51 -21.65
CA LEU A 1067 -19.13 -14.16 -20.53
C LEU A 1067 -20.27 -15.17 -20.31
N ARG A 1068 -20.55 -16.03 -21.30
CA ARG A 1068 -21.70 -16.96 -21.34
C ARG A 1068 -23.05 -16.24 -21.24
N ILE A 1069 -23.21 -15.14 -21.97
CA ILE A 1069 -24.46 -14.35 -22.08
C ILE A 1069 -24.81 -14.11 -23.56
N ASP A 1070 -26.03 -13.66 -23.82
CA ASP A 1070 -26.44 -13.25 -25.17
C ASP A 1070 -25.64 -12.00 -25.64
N PRO A 1071 -25.11 -11.97 -26.88
CA PRO A 1071 -24.44 -10.79 -27.42
C PRO A 1071 -25.25 -9.50 -27.34
N VAL A 1072 -26.58 -9.57 -27.36
CA VAL A 1072 -27.48 -8.40 -27.23
C VAL A 1072 -27.38 -7.77 -25.84
N HIS A 1073 -26.96 -8.52 -24.82
CA HIS A 1073 -26.75 -8.03 -23.46
C HIS A 1073 -25.40 -7.31 -23.25
N VAL A 1074 -24.57 -7.17 -24.29
CA VAL A 1074 -23.34 -6.38 -24.22
C VAL A 1074 -23.56 -5.00 -24.84
N VAL A 1075 -23.47 -3.95 -24.02
CA VAL A 1075 -23.63 -2.56 -24.45
C VAL A 1075 -22.26 -1.88 -24.45
N HIS A 1076 -21.80 -1.47 -25.64
CA HIS A 1076 -20.60 -0.67 -25.80
C HIS A 1076 -20.92 0.82 -25.66
N VAL A 1077 -20.34 1.47 -24.65
CA VAL A 1077 -20.50 2.92 -24.42
C VAL A 1077 -19.25 3.66 -24.93
N PRO A 1078 -19.37 4.48 -25.98
CA PRO A 1078 -18.23 5.20 -26.54
C PRO A 1078 -17.77 6.31 -25.60
N PHE A 1079 -16.52 6.76 -25.78
CA PHE A 1079 -15.97 7.85 -24.98
C PHE A 1079 -16.75 9.16 -25.19
N ASP A 1080 -17.18 9.77 -24.08
CA ASP A 1080 -17.85 11.06 -24.05
C ASP A 1080 -17.23 11.99 -23.00
N ALA A 1081 -16.57 13.05 -23.47
CA ALA A 1081 -15.94 14.03 -22.60
C ALA A 1081 -16.93 14.72 -21.63
N ALA A 1082 -18.23 14.76 -21.97
CA ALA A 1082 -19.24 15.35 -21.10
C ALA A 1082 -19.38 14.60 -19.76
N LEU A 1083 -19.06 13.29 -19.73
CA LEU A 1083 -19.14 12.44 -18.53
C LEU A 1083 -17.96 12.64 -17.57
N GLN A 1084 -16.88 13.31 -18.00
CA GLN A 1084 -15.73 13.63 -17.14
C GLN A 1084 -15.94 14.92 -16.32
N SER A 1085 -17.02 15.68 -16.55
CA SER A 1085 -17.29 16.92 -15.86
C SER A 1085 -18.08 16.68 -14.55
N PRO A 1086 -17.69 17.29 -13.41
CA PRO A 1086 -18.39 17.14 -12.13
C PRO A 1086 -19.82 17.73 -12.10
N GLY A 1087 -20.24 18.41 -13.18
CA GLY A 1087 -21.60 18.92 -13.39
C GLY A 1087 -22.20 18.44 -14.70
N TRP A 1088 -21.95 17.19 -15.09
CA TRP A 1088 -22.44 16.62 -16.34
C TRP A 1088 -23.98 16.77 -16.44
N LYS A 1089 -24.47 17.05 -17.65
CA LYS A 1089 -25.90 17.18 -17.93
C LYS A 1089 -26.28 16.24 -19.07
N LEU A 1090 -27.44 15.61 -18.95
CA LEU A 1090 -27.94 14.63 -19.94
C LEU A 1090 -28.05 15.23 -21.36
N ASN A 1091 -28.33 16.53 -21.46
CA ASN A 1091 -28.44 17.26 -22.74
C ASN A 1091 -27.10 17.59 -23.44
N ARG A 1092 -25.98 17.37 -22.75
CA ARG A 1092 -24.63 17.56 -23.29
C ARG A 1092 -24.01 16.28 -23.83
N LEU A 1093 -24.63 15.11 -23.57
CA LEU A 1093 -24.16 13.84 -24.10
C LEU A 1093 -24.26 13.80 -25.63
N ARG A 1094 -23.28 13.18 -26.26
CA ARG A 1094 -23.28 12.91 -27.70
C ARG A 1094 -24.39 11.92 -28.03
N ALA A 1095 -24.95 12.02 -29.24
CA ALA A 1095 -26.04 11.15 -29.68
C ALA A 1095 -25.68 9.65 -29.61
N ALA A 1096 -24.42 9.28 -29.88
CA ALA A 1096 -23.95 7.90 -29.77
C ALA A 1096 -23.98 7.38 -28.32
N THR A 1097 -23.51 8.18 -27.37
CA THR A 1097 -23.57 7.89 -25.93
C THR A 1097 -25.01 7.79 -25.45
N THR A 1098 -25.86 8.75 -25.83
CA THR A 1098 -27.29 8.74 -25.52
C THR A 1098 -27.97 7.48 -26.06
N ASN A 1099 -27.65 7.06 -27.28
CA ASN A 1099 -28.20 5.85 -27.89
C ASN A 1099 -27.74 4.57 -27.16
N ALA A 1100 -26.49 4.51 -26.72
CA ALA A 1100 -25.97 3.38 -25.94
C ALA A 1100 -26.69 3.26 -24.58
N PHE A 1101 -26.90 4.39 -23.88
CA PHE A 1101 -27.67 4.38 -22.62
C PHE A 1101 -29.16 4.14 -22.82
N LEU A 1102 -29.75 4.55 -23.95
CA LEU A 1102 -31.11 4.17 -24.31
C LEU A 1102 -31.23 2.65 -24.54
N GLN A 1103 -30.25 2.04 -25.21
CA GLN A 1103 -30.19 0.59 -25.38
C GLN A 1103 -30.04 -0.11 -24.02
N LEU A 1104 -29.15 0.37 -23.15
CA LEU A 1104 -29.00 -0.16 -21.79
C LEU A 1104 -30.32 -0.07 -21.00
N ALA A 1105 -31.03 1.05 -21.09
CA ALA A 1105 -32.32 1.23 -20.43
C ALA A 1105 -33.39 0.28 -20.97
N GLU A 1106 -33.39 -0.01 -22.27
CA GLU A 1106 -34.32 -0.96 -22.89
C GLU A 1106 -34.07 -2.40 -22.41
N LEU A 1107 -32.80 -2.80 -22.25
CA LEU A 1107 -32.42 -4.11 -21.70
C LEU A 1107 -32.72 -4.24 -20.20
N ALA A 1108 -32.90 -3.12 -19.50
CA ALA A 1108 -33.21 -3.09 -18.07
C ALA A 1108 -34.72 -3.10 -17.75
N LEU A 1109 -35.59 -3.07 -18.77
CA LEU A 1109 -37.06 -3.18 -18.64
C LEU A 1109 -37.50 -4.62 -18.37
#